data_AF-A0A926BEP2-F1
#
_entry.id   AF-A0A926BEP2-F1
#
_cell.length_a   1.000
_cell.length_b   1.000
_cell.length_c   1.000
_cell.angle_alpha   90.00
_cell.angle_beta   90.00
_cell.angle_gamma   90.00
#
_symmetry.space_group_name_H-M   'P 1'
#
loop_
_entity.id
_entity.type
_entity.pdbx_description
1 polymer ?
#
loop_
_entity_poly.entity_id
_entity_poly.type
_entity_poly.pdbx_seq_one_letter_code
_entity_poly.pdbx_strand_id
1 'polypeptide(L)'
;MHRYQHHYQHRRAAIFGFAALTLLSLIAPQAAAQDVTFVPDELPLGSPEIVSPARGLYRWRGQEILDTSVLATPFWFHSLTPTGTTWASYNFAKPGDWNYLTSFNLSLSDYKDRFDVPGPFASYDIYERYDWSDLEVLKTRSELGGTTPDANNPAHYKYDFAKIDADIAEARRRGGKLGFAFRSMVEGEIDPIPRYLKNRIGGVTNVSNSNGTQKLTYCPNWRHAEYRARARALFAALGAKYNGSKDIAYLDIRMYGLWGEWHFSGMSTAIRLGDNDADNAIRREIVDWHTDNFDRTQILSMTEDDVALEYALRKGPHIGWRRDSLGDSPSNDGYQIGSYGLATGSRKWHYSRQLGHFAKLSMQYPFWDTLMKDRWKTAPVVTETMYWTQGFLSDDGKSEGMGFGLARSQKGVKAFHVSLVCNGHSKDSKDSIGELTATERTDFAQLGKLAGYRYVIESVRLPGRLMSGKTFAVTADWINRGYAPVYEPWTAYYQLRDGAGNVAWSGESKISLKSVLPEDEELHTSNGNLDTHDGDPDNDPVTTFQDNFTLPSSLASGTYTLSVQVRATGDHRPFPLPLAIRGMRYDGSYALGTVQVVPSGQPIYRTPSGDGYIRGGSFAGQNYGSANPLFLKGAEEDEYRRQAYLLFDLVPVNRTSVSEAKLRLYVTDIEGGGSARMEVKRVDSDTWSESSLTWNQRPTYGATFGSTTVGQPGFVYIDVTAEVNAQLAGNGRVAFAVLDTGTGVNKFVQFASREETANPDRRPTLVLTP
;
A
#
# COMPACT_ATOMS: atom_id res chain seq x y z
N MET A 1 5.90 -33.26 -13.62
CA MET A 1 4.87 -33.56 -14.65
C MET A 1 3.79 -34.42 -14.00
N HIS A 2 2.51 -34.07 -14.23
CA HIS A 2 1.29 -34.59 -13.59
C HIS A 2 0.91 -33.96 -12.23
N ARG A 3 0.29 -32.78 -12.30
CA ARG A 3 -1.04 -32.44 -11.76
C ARG A 3 -1.20 -30.91 -11.78
N TYR A 4 -1.60 -30.39 -12.93
CA TYR A 4 -2.05 -29.01 -13.13
C TYR A 4 -3.31 -29.07 -14.00
N GLN A 5 -4.39 -29.57 -13.41
CA GLN A 5 -5.74 -29.50 -13.97
C GLN A 5 -6.68 -29.56 -12.77
N HIS A 6 -7.14 -28.40 -12.31
CA HIS A 6 -8.48 -28.17 -11.77
C HIS A 6 -8.55 -26.75 -11.19
N HIS A 7 -8.78 -25.76 -12.04
CA HIS A 7 -9.65 -24.59 -11.79
C HIS A 7 -9.59 -23.65 -13.00
N TYR A 8 -10.22 -24.08 -14.11
CA TYR A 8 -10.47 -23.23 -15.27
C TYR A 8 -11.72 -23.72 -16.02
N GLN A 9 -12.85 -23.79 -15.32
CA GLN A 9 -14.14 -24.20 -15.90
C GLN A 9 -15.29 -23.46 -15.22
N HIS A 10 -15.43 -22.15 -15.47
CA HIS A 10 -16.72 -21.44 -15.48
C HIS A 10 -16.58 -20.14 -16.29
N ARG A 11 -16.28 -20.26 -17.60
CA ARG A 11 -16.40 -19.15 -18.56
C ARG A 11 -16.78 -19.65 -19.95
N ARG A 12 -18.01 -20.16 -20.12
CA ARG A 12 -18.68 -20.28 -21.43
C ARG A 12 -20.20 -20.32 -21.27
N ALA A 13 -20.82 -19.15 -21.17
CA ALA A 13 -22.17 -18.90 -21.66
C ALA A 13 -22.36 -17.37 -21.78
N ALA A 14 -23.05 -16.94 -22.84
CA ALA A 14 -23.36 -15.55 -23.21
C ALA A 14 -22.31 -14.78 -24.04
N ILE A 15 -21.95 -15.34 -25.21
CA ILE A 15 -21.64 -14.52 -26.39
C ILE A 15 -22.73 -14.84 -27.41
N PHE A 16 -23.75 -13.98 -27.51
CA PHE A 16 -24.55 -13.70 -28.72
C PHE A 16 -25.53 -12.57 -28.36
N GLY A 17 -25.38 -11.40 -29.00
CA GLY A 17 -26.31 -10.26 -28.84
C GLY A 17 -25.70 -8.85 -28.80
N PHE A 18 -24.51 -8.61 -29.39
CA PHE A 18 -23.92 -7.27 -29.46
C PHE A 18 -24.20 -6.61 -30.82
N ALA A 19 -25.40 -6.06 -31.00
CA ALA A 19 -25.69 -5.12 -32.10
C ALA A 19 -26.92 -4.20 -31.89
N ALA A 20 -27.53 -4.14 -30.69
CA ALA A 20 -28.77 -3.38 -30.48
C ALA A 20 -28.85 -2.60 -29.15
N LEU A 21 -27.74 -2.01 -28.68
CA LEU A 21 -27.68 -1.38 -27.34
C LEU A 21 -27.04 0.01 -27.28
N THR A 22 -27.05 0.75 -28.39
CA THR A 22 -26.59 2.16 -28.43
C THR A 22 -27.71 3.20 -28.34
N LEU A 23 -28.98 2.79 -28.10
CA LEU A 23 -30.10 3.73 -27.90
C LEU A 23 -30.95 3.52 -26.64
N LEU A 24 -30.58 2.58 -25.75
CA LEU A 24 -31.40 2.19 -24.58
C LEU A 24 -30.83 2.63 -23.22
N SER A 25 -29.76 3.43 -23.18
CA SER A 25 -29.12 3.87 -21.93
C SER A 25 -29.84 5.01 -21.19
N LEU A 26 -31.02 5.45 -21.66
CA LEU A 26 -31.81 6.49 -21.00
C LEU A 26 -32.99 5.98 -20.16
N ILE A 27 -33.32 4.67 -20.18
CA ILE A 27 -34.55 4.15 -19.52
C ILE A 27 -34.35 2.77 -18.86
N ALA A 28 -33.18 2.48 -18.28
CA ALA A 28 -33.03 1.30 -17.43
C ALA A 28 -33.44 1.63 -15.97
N PRO A 29 -34.31 0.83 -15.32
CA PRO A 29 -34.68 1.03 -13.93
C PRO A 29 -33.43 0.95 -13.04
N GLN A 30 -33.38 1.89 -12.11
CA GLN A 30 -32.27 2.18 -11.20
C GLN A 30 -32.09 1.02 -10.20
N ALA A 31 -31.43 -0.05 -10.63
CA ALA A 31 -30.91 -1.07 -9.72
C ALA A 31 -29.96 -0.37 -8.73
N ALA A 32 -30.05 -0.72 -7.44
CA ALA A 32 -29.11 -0.29 -6.41
C ALA A 32 -27.69 -0.40 -6.98
N ALA A 33 -26.86 0.63 -6.78
CA ALA A 33 -25.51 0.67 -7.36
C ALA A 33 -24.75 -0.58 -6.94
N GLN A 34 -24.68 -1.57 -7.83
CA GLN A 34 -23.97 -2.81 -7.58
C GLN A 34 -22.51 -2.43 -7.37
N ASP A 35 -21.91 -2.99 -6.33
CA ASP A 35 -20.49 -2.82 -6.11
C ASP A 35 -19.72 -3.36 -7.31
N VAL A 36 -18.75 -2.59 -7.78
CA VAL A 36 -17.79 -3.01 -8.77
C VAL A 36 -16.53 -3.42 -8.03
N THR A 37 -15.98 -4.58 -8.39
CA THR A 37 -14.69 -5.04 -7.88
C THR A 37 -13.67 -4.95 -9.00
N PHE A 38 -12.58 -4.23 -8.75
CA PHE A 38 -11.40 -4.15 -9.59
C PHE A 38 -10.36 -5.13 -9.06
N VAL A 39 -9.84 -5.98 -9.94
CA VAL A 39 -8.82 -6.98 -9.63
C VAL A 39 -7.60 -6.65 -10.50
N PRO A 40 -6.58 -5.97 -9.94
CA PRO A 40 -5.36 -5.65 -10.68
C PRO A 40 -4.58 -6.90 -11.03
N ASP A 41 -3.88 -6.88 -12.17
CA ASP A 41 -2.97 -7.96 -12.53
C ASP A 41 -1.72 -7.89 -11.65
N GLU A 42 -1.52 -8.88 -10.78
CA GLU A 42 -0.28 -9.01 -9.99
C GLU A 42 0.93 -9.15 -10.92
N LEU A 43 2.06 -8.54 -10.53
CA LEU A 43 3.36 -8.79 -11.14
C LEU A 43 3.97 -10.05 -10.53
N PRO A 44 4.26 -11.11 -11.30
CA PRO A 44 5.02 -12.26 -10.79
C PRO A 44 6.43 -11.85 -10.33
N LEU A 45 6.98 -12.53 -9.31
CA LEU A 45 8.33 -12.29 -8.77
C LEU A 45 9.44 -12.29 -9.85
N GLY A 46 9.32 -13.19 -10.82
CA GLY A 46 10.26 -13.29 -11.95
C GLY A 46 10.14 -12.17 -12.99
N SER A 47 9.12 -11.30 -12.89
CA SER A 47 8.96 -10.18 -13.82
C SER A 47 10.08 -9.15 -13.62
N PRO A 48 10.55 -8.50 -14.69
CA PRO A 48 11.38 -7.33 -14.51
C PRO A 48 10.57 -6.23 -13.83
N GLU A 49 11.00 -5.83 -12.63
CA GLU A 49 10.38 -4.78 -11.84
C GLU A 49 11.45 -3.96 -11.10
N ILE A 50 11.12 -2.72 -10.73
CA ILE A 50 11.94 -1.84 -9.90
C ILE A 50 11.84 -2.40 -8.49
N VAL A 51 12.99 -2.66 -7.87
CA VAL A 51 13.04 -2.88 -6.42
C VAL A 51 12.56 -1.58 -5.77
N SER A 52 11.51 -1.67 -4.93
CA SER A 52 10.91 -0.49 -4.31
C SER A 52 11.96 0.41 -3.66
N PRO A 53 11.83 1.74 -3.72
CA PRO A 53 12.65 2.63 -2.92
C PRO A 53 12.65 2.23 -1.46
N ALA A 54 13.83 2.27 -0.82
CA ALA A 54 14.06 1.87 0.58
C ALA A 54 14.12 0.37 0.88
N ARG A 55 14.14 -0.49 -0.14
CA ARG A 55 13.76 -1.89 0.09
C ARG A 55 14.78 -2.89 -0.42
N GLY A 56 14.95 -3.95 0.39
CA GLY A 56 15.47 -5.25 0.01
C GLY A 56 16.95 -5.31 -0.26
N LEU A 57 17.52 -4.21 -0.74
CA LEU A 57 18.92 -4.04 -1.05
C LEU A 57 19.46 -2.73 -0.47
N TYR A 58 20.66 -2.80 0.13
CA TYR A 58 21.47 -1.63 0.47
C TYR A 58 22.89 -1.81 -0.06
N ARG A 59 23.60 -0.71 -0.31
CA ARG A 59 24.97 -0.76 -0.87
C ARG A 59 25.99 -0.17 0.08
N TRP A 60 27.22 -0.65 0.03
CA TRP A 60 28.33 0.12 0.55
C TRP A 60 28.56 1.38 -0.31
N ARG A 61 28.91 2.49 0.33
CA ARG A 61 29.30 3.71 -0.38
C ARG A 61 30.41 3.40 -1.40
N GLY A 62 30.24 3.90 -2.62
CA GLY A 62 31.18 3.69 -3.72
C GLY A 62 31.03 2.35 -4.46
N GLN A 63 30.11 1.49 -4.07
CA GLN A 63 29.80 0.24 -4.78
C GLN A 63 28.46 0.33 -5.54
N GLU A 64 28.32 -0.44 -6.61
CA GLU A 64 27.04 -0.64 -7.31
C GLU A 64 26.59 -2.10 -7.13
N ILE A 65 25.32 -2.31 -6.80
CA ILE A 65 24.78 -3.64 -6.48
C ILE A 65 24.29 -4.36 -7.73
N LEU A 66 23.49 -3.68 -8.57
CA LEU A 66 22.93 -4.25 -9.80
C LEU A 66 23.33 -3.40 -11.01
N ASP A 67 23.76 -4.06 -12.10
CA ASP A 67 23.95 -3.40 -13.39
C ASP A 67 22.58 -3.02 -13.94
N THR A 68 22.44 -1.75 -14.32
CA THR A 68 21.28 -1.19 -15.00
C THR A 68 20.82 -2.00 -16.22
N SER A 69 21.70 -2.78 -16.87
CA SER A 69 21.37 -3.64 -18.00
C SER A 69 20.42 -4.80 -17.65
N VAL A 70 20.44 -5.31 -16.41
CA VAL A 70 19.52 -6.35 -15.92
C VAL A 70 18.12 -5.78 -15.66
N LEU A 71 18.04 -4.47 -15.40
CA LEU A 71 16.80 -3.71 -15.22
C LEU A 71 16.32 -3.02 -16.51
N ALA A 72 17.07 -3.12 -17.62
CA ALA A 72 16.84 -2.40 -18.87
C ALA A 72 15.71 -2.96 -19.75
N THR A 73 14.79 -3.74 -19.18
CA THR A 73 13.57 -4.09 -19.91
C THR A 73 12.59 -2.93 -19.78
N PRO A 74 11.94 -2.50 -20.87
CA PRO A 74 11.08 -1.33 -20.86
C PRO A 74 9.96 -1.53 -19.85
N PHE A 75 9.95 -0.67 -18.83
CA PHE A 75 8.76 -0.48 -18.01
C PHE A 75 7.63 -0.04 -18.94
N TRP A 76 6.56 -0.83 -18.98
CA TRP A 76 5.38 -0.53 -19.78
C TRP A 76 4.61 0.66 -19.19
N PHE A 77 5.14 1.87 -19.36
CA PHE A 77 4.39 3.09 -19.09
C PHE A 77 3.25 3.17 -20.11
N HIS A 78 2.00 3.07 -19.63
CA HIS A 78 0.86 3.31 -20.49
C HIS A 78 0.70 4.82 -20.68
N SER A 79 0.77 5.29 -21.93
CA SER A 79 0.13 6.55 -22.30
C SER A 79 -1.37 6.29 -22.46
N LEU A 80 -2.20 7.22 -21.98
CA LEU A 80 -3.64 7.18 -22.25
C LEU A 80 -3.85 7.50 -23.74
N THR A 81 -4.23 6.52 -24.55
CA THR A 81 -5.04 6.81 -25.73
C THR A 81 -6.52 6.77 -25.33
N PRO A 82 -7.30 7.83 -25.62
CA PRO A 82 -8.70 7.92 -25.25
C PRO A 82 -9.57 7.14 -26.24
N THR A 83 -9.48 5.81 -26.24
CA THR A 83 -10.49 4.96 -26.90
C THR A 83 -10.67 3.69 -26.09
N GLY A 84 -11.76 3.62 -25.35
CA GLY A 84 -12.14 2.42 -24.63
C GLY A 84 -12.43 1.27 -25.59
N THR A 85 -11.78 0.13 -25.37
CA THR A 85 -12.30 -1.22 -25.58
C THR A 85 -11.28 -2.23 -25.03
N THR A 86 -11.78 -3.14 -24.19
CA THR A 86 -11.28 -4.49 -23.84
C THR A 86 -9.77 -4.75 -23.74
N TRP A 87 -9.36 -5.22 -22.56
CA TRP A 87 -8.11 -5.95 -22.31
C TRP A 87 -7.93 -7.11 -23.29
N ALA A 88 -7.20 -6.89 -24.38
CA ALA A 88 -6.66 -7.95 -25.21
C ALA A 88 -5.24 -8.22 -24.73
N SER A 89 -5.06 -9.31 -23.99
CA SER A 89 -3.75 -9.90 -23.70
C SER A 89 -3.06 -10.25 -25.02
N TYR A 90 -2.11 -9.44 -25.47
CA TYR A 90 -1.19 -9.84 -26.53
C TYR A 90 -0.10 -10.73 -25.91
N ASN A 91 -0.26 -12.05 -26.08
CA ASN A 91 0.84 -12.99 -25.91
C ASN A 91 1.84 -12.75 -27.04
N PHE A 92 2.95 -12.06 -26.76
CA PHE A 92 4.11 -12.04 -27.66
C PHE A 92 4.83 -13.39 -27.57
N ALA A 93 4.39 -14.33 -28.38
CA ALA A 93 5.14 -15.55 -28.63
C ALA A 93 6.17 -15.29 -29.73
N LYS A 94 7.46 -15.38 -29.34
CA LYS A 94 8.71 -15.41 -30.13
C LYS A 94 9.48 -14.08 -30.26
N PRO A 95 10.81 -14.10 -30.03
CA PRO A 95 11.69 -12.98 -30.34
C PRO A 95 11.88 -12.91 -31.87
N GLY A 96 11.36 -11.87 -32.52
CA GLY A 96 11.58 -11.67 -33.96
C GLY A 96 10.78 -10.55 -34.63
N ASP A 97 9.56 -10.26 -34.20
CA ASP A 97 8.70 -9.29 -34.91
C ASP A 97 8.66 -7.92 -34.23
N TRP A 98 9.73 -7.14 -34.43
CA TRP A 98 9.76 -5.71 -34.12
C TRP A 98 9.48 -4.91 -35.37
N ASN A 99 8.22 -4.76 -35.79
CA ASN A 99 7.81 -3.66 -36.68
C ASN A 99 6.30 -3.42 -36.55
N TYR A 100 5.95 -2.15 -36.33
CA TYR A 100 4.59 -1.58 -36.21
C TYR A 100 3.89 -1.74 -34.85
N LEU A 101 4.30 -0.92 -33.88
CA LEU A 101 3.44 -0.01 -33.10
C LEU A 101 4.36 0.84 -32.21
N THR A 102 4.76 2.00 -32.73
CA THR A 102 5.49 3.04 -31.98
C THR A 102 4.52 3.81 -31.08
N SER A 103 4.18 3.24 -29.91
CA SER A 103 3.67 4.02 -28.78
C SER A 103 4.86 4.40 -27.89
N PHE A 104 5.25 5.69 -27.95
CA PHE A 104 6.22 6.40 -27.12
C PHE A 104 7.13 5.52 -26.22
N ASN A 105 8.17 4.94 -26.82
CA ASN A 105 9.39 4.62 -26.09
C ASN A 105 10.06 5.96 -25.73
N LEU A 106 9.73 6.53 -24.57
CA LEU A 106 10.64 7.52 -23.98
C LEU A 106 11.88 6.75 -23.56
N SER A 107 13.01 7.11 -24.17
CA SER A 107 14.30 6.53 -23.81
C SER A 107 14.63 6.92 -22.37
N LEU A 108 15.52 6.15 -21.75
CA LEU A 108 16.06 6.43 -20.41
C LEU A 108 16.65 7.86 -20.29
N SER A 109 17.04 8.47 -21.41
CA SER A 109 17.50 9.87 -21.47
C SER A 109 16.37 10.87 -21.24
N ASP A 110 15.19 10.66 -21.83
CA ASP A 110 14.06 11.60 -21.69
C ASP A 110 13.51 11.64 -20.25
N TYR A 111 13.65 10.54 -19.49
CA TYR A 111 13.32 10.50 -18.07
C TYR A 111 14.32 11.30 -17.23
N LYS A 112 15.62 11.13 -17.52
CA LYS A 112 16.72 11.85 -16.85
C LYS A 112 16.61 13.35 -17.06
N ASP A 113 16.32 13.78 -18.29
CA ASP A 113 16.26 15.18 -18.66
C ASP A 113 15.05 15.92 -18.08
N ARG A 114 13.94 15.22 -17.80
CA ARG A 114 12.73 15.82 -17.21
C ARG A 114 12.72 15.91 -15.70
N PHE A 115 13.42 15.00 -15.01
CA PHE A 115 13.37 14.90 -13.54
C PHE A 115 14.72 15.14 -12.85
N ASP A 116 15.79 15.39 -13.62
CA ASP A 116 17.16 15.58 -13.13
C ASP A 116 17.61 14.46 -12.16
N VAL A 117 17.13 13.24 -12.43
CA VAL A 117 17.40 12.04 -11.63
C VAL A 117 17.80 10.90 -12.53
N PRO A 118 18.71 10.04 -12.07
CA PRO A 118 19.06 8.87 -12.82
C PRO A 118 17.82 7.95 -12.80
N GLY A 119 17.07 7.90 -13.91
CA GLY A 119 16.15 6.82 -14.37
C GLY A 119 15.16 6.18 -13.38
N PRO A 120 14.36 5.18 -13.80
CA PRO A 120 13.68 4.30 -12.87
C PRO A 120 14.69 3.30 -12.30
N PHE A 121 15.70 3.80 -11.59
CA PHE A 121 16.75 2.97 -11.02
C PHE A 121 16.39 2.59 -9.60
N ALA A 122 16.68 1.35 -9.25
CA ALA A 122 16.50 0.83 -7.91
C ALA A 122 17.18 1.75 -6.89
N SER A 123 16.35 2.45 -6.12
CA SER A 123 16.80 3.37 -5.09
C SER A 123 17.12 2.58 -3.83
N TYR A 124 18.40 2.23 -3.69
CA TYR A 124 18.95 1.53 -2.54
C TYR A 124 19.36 2.53 -1.46
N ASP A 125 19.24 2.10 -0.21
CA ASP A 125 19.90 2.81 0.88
C ASP A 125 21.43 2.63 0.77
N ILE A 126 22.17 3.66 1.16
CA ILE A 126 23.63 3.65 1.21
C ILE A 126 24.04 3.34 2.63
N TYR A 127 25.08 2.53 2.79
CA TYR A 127 25.73 2.27 4.06
C TYR A 127 27.19 2.69 4.04
N GLU A 128 27.63 3.40 5.08
CA GLU A 128 29.03 3.82 5.27
C GLU A 128 29.45 3.74 6.74
N ARG A 129 30.74 3.51 6.97
CA ARG A 129 31.37 3.55 8.29
C ARG A 129 32.36 4.69 8.36
N TYR A 130 32.20 5.53 9.38
CA TYR A 130 33.07 6.67 9.60
C TYR A 130 34.05 6.40 10.74
N ASP A 131 35.31 6.76 10.53
CA ASP A 131 36.33 6.67 11.56
C ASP A 131 36.18 7.85 12.53
N TRP A 132 36.40 7.60 13.81
CA TRP A 132 36.28 8.68 14.80
C TRP A 132 37.27 9.82 14.52
N SER A 133 38.46 9.51 13.98
CA SER A 133 39.42 10.52 13.54
C SER A 133 38.89 11.47 12.45
N ASP A 134 37.93 11.05 11.62
CA ASP A 134 37.30 11.90 10.61
C ASP A 134 36.27 12.87 11.21
N LEU A 135 35.70 12.53 12.37
CA LEU A 135 34.53 13.20 12.92
C LEU A 135 34.84 14.18 14.04
N GLU A 136 35.99 14.02 14.69
CA GLU A 136 36.41 14.87 15.78
C GLU A 136 37.82 15.40 15.52
N VAL A 137 37.88 16.67 15.15
CA VAL A 137 39.07 17.33 14.62
C VAL A 137 39.44 18.56 15.46
N LEU A 138 40.66 19.04 15.27
CA LEU A 138 41.07 20.32 15.84
C LEU A 138 40.40 21.48 15.10
N LYS A 139 39.97 22.48 15.86
CA LYS A 139 39.61 23.80 15.33
C LYS A 139 40.81 24.38 14.59
N THR A 140 40.55 25.14 13.54
CA THR A 140 41.57 25.86 12.80
C THR A 140 42.06 27.07 13.61
N ARG A 141 43.20 27.63 13.22
CA ARG A 141 43.73 28.87 13.83
C ARG A 141 42.74 30.03 13.71
N SER A 142 41.97 30.11 12.60
CA SER A 142 40.96 31.14 12.42
C SER A 142 39.78 30.96 13.37
N GLU A 143 39.33 29.72 13.59
CA GLU A 143 38.27 29.39 14.56
C GLU A 143 38.67 29.67 16.01
N LEU A 144 39.97 29.75 16.29
CA LEU A 144 40.54 30.07 17.60
C LEU A 144 41.03 31.53 17.71
N GLY A 145 40.56 32.44 16.85
CA GLY A 145 40.90 33.86 16.95
C GLY A 145 42.40 34.16 16.76
N GLY A 146 43.12 33.33 16.00
CA GLY A 146 44.55 33.48 15.77
C GLY A 146 45.45 32.61 16.66
N THR A 147 44.88 31.92 17.65
CA THR A 147 45.62 30.98 18.52
C THR A 147 45.91 29.67 17.80
N THR A 148 47.13 29.16 17.95
CA THR A 148 47.52 27.85 17.39
C THR A 148 46.67 26.74 18.01
N PRO A 149 46.08 25.84 17.20
CA PRO A 149 45.32 24.70 17.72
C PRO A 149 46.19 23.83 18.63
N ASP A 150 45.61 23.42 19.75
CA ASP A 150 46.32 22.67 20.79
C ASP A 150 45.59 21.35 21.00
N ALA A 151 46.24 20.26 20.61
CA ALA A 151 45.78 18.90 20.84
C ALA A 151 45.62 18.59 22.33
N ASN A 152 46.20 19.40 23.24
CA ASN A 152 46.07 19.26 24.68
C ASN A 152 44.86 19.99 25.29
N ASN A 153 44.17 20.84 24.52
CA ASN A 153 43.04 21.64 25.03
C ASN A 153 41.69 21.16 24.46
N PRO A 154 40.79 20.59 25.28
CA PRO A 154 39.45 20.18 24.84
C PRO A 154 38.58 21.26 24.22
N ALA A 155 38.80 22.53 24.59
CA ALA A 155 38.10 23.66 23.97
C ALA A 155 38.49 23.87 22.50
N HIS A 156 39.61 23.29 22.06
CA HIS A 156 40.13 23.39 20.70
C HIS A 156 39.62 22.28 19.79
N TYR A 157 38.75 21.38 20.24
CA TYR A 157 38.14 20.36 19.38
C TYR A 157 36.81 20.84 18.79
N LYS A 158 36.45 20.31 17.64
CA LYS A 158 35.13 20.44 17.02
C LYS A 158 34.73 19.12 16.36
N TYR A 159 33.43 18.98 16.11
CA TYR A 159 32.92 17.88 15.31
C TYR A 159 32.80 18.30 13.85
N ASP A 160 33.26 17.45 12.93
CA ASP A 160 33.11 17.62 11.49
C ASP A 160 32.23 16.49 10.93
N PHE A 161 31.03 16.85 10.51
CA PHE A 161 30.07 15.90 9.95
C PHE A 161 29.80 16.14 8.46
N ALA A 162 30.64 16.93 7.78
CA ALA A 162 30.42 17.29 6.38
C ALA A 162 30.38 16.06 5.45
N LYS A 163 31.17 15.02 5.76
CA LYS A 163 31.16 13.76 5.01
C LYS A 163 29.81 13.02 5.13
N ILE A 164 29.23 12.99 6.34
CA ILE A 164 27.90 12.42 6.59
C ILE A 164 26.84 13.20 5.82
N ASP A 165 26.90 14.54 5.87
CA ASP A 165 25.95 15.40 5.14
C ASP A 165 26.03 15.19 3.62
N ALA A 166 27.24 15.02 3.08
CA ALA A 166 27.46 14.75 1.66
C ALA A 166 26.89 13.39 1.24
N ASP A 167 27.09 12.35 2.04
CA ASP A 167 26.58 11.01 1.76
C ASP A 167 25.04 10.95 1.92
N ILE A 168 24.46 11.70 2.87
CA ILE A 168 22.99 11.91 2.95
C ILE A 168 22.46 12.55 1.66
N ALA A 169 23.13 13.59 1.17
CA ALA A 169 22.73 14.26 -0.07
C ALA A 169 22.86 13.33 -1.29
N GLU A 170 23.89 12.47 -1.34
CA GLU A 170 24.01 11.45 -2.37
C GLU A 170 22.88 10.41 -2.31
N ALA A 171 22.58 9.89 -1.12
CA ALA A 171 21.50 8.94 -0.92
C ALA A 171 20.17 9.52 -1.42
N ARG A 172 19.83 10.75 -1.00
CA ARG A 172 18.63 11.47 -1.45
C ARG A 172 18.54 11.63 -2.96
N ARG A 173 19.62 12.03 -3.63
CA ARG A 173 19.66 12.18 -5.10
C ARG A 173 19.33 10.87 -5.82
N ARG A 174 19.57 9.72 -5.18
CA ARG A 174 19.27 8.39 -5.69
C ARG A 174 17.96 7.80 -5.15
N GLY A 175 17.13 8.58 -4.43
CA GLY A 175 15.91 8.11 -3.77
C GLY A 175 16.12 7.23 -2.52
N GLY A 176 17.38 7.09 -2.09
CA GLY A 176 17.83 6.33 -0.93
C GLY A 176 17.93 7.15 0.35
N LYS A 177 18.27 6.48 1.44
CA LYS A 177 18.69 7.05 2.73
C LYS A 177 20.06 6.54 3.12
N LEU A 178 20.68 7.16 4.11
CA LEU A 178 21.96 6.73 4.66
C LEU A 178 21.74 5.89 5.92
N GLY A 179 22.17 4.63 5.90
CA GLY A 179 22.55 3.90 7.09
C GLY A 179 24.03 4.13 7.40
N PHE A 180 24.43 4.21 8.65
CA PHE A 180 25.86 4.36 8.96
C PHE A 180 26.27 3.84 10.32
N ALA A 181 27.58 3.79 10.53
CA ALA A 181 28.19 3.44 11.81
C ALA A 181 29.48 4.20 12.07
N PHE A 182 29.99 4.05 13.30
CA PHE A 182 31.24 4.67 13.73
C PHE A 182 32.24 3.61 14.18
N ARG A 183 33.52 3.86 13.87
CA ARG A 183 34.62 2.94 14.18
C ARG A 183 35.66 3.63 15.04
N SER A 184 36.14 2.93 16.04
CA SER A 184 37.33 3.32 16.82
C SER A 184 38.51 2.37 16.61
N MET A 185 38.36 1.36 15.77
CA MET A 185 39.37 0.36 15.45
C MET A 185 39.13 -0.11 14.01
N VAL A 186 40.16 -0.07 13.17
CA VAL A 186 40.08 -0.40 11.74
C VAL A 186 41.31 -1.22 11.37
N GLU A 187 41.10 -2.27 10.57
CA GLU A 187 42.19 -3.12 10.13
C GLU A 187 43.26 -2.35 9.35
N GLY A 188 44.52 -2.54 9.74
CA GLY A 188 45.67 -1.92 9.09
C GLY A 188 45.81 -0.43 9.33
N GLU A 189 45.00 0.13 10.22
CA GLU A 189 45.01 1.53 10.58
C GLU A 189 45.55 1.73 11.99
N ILE A 190 46.45 2.70 12.14
CA ILE A 190 47.05 3.03 13.43
C ILE A 190 46.43 4.26 14.07
N ASP A 191 45.74 5.12 13.32
CA ASP A 191 45.08 6.33 13.82
C ASP A 191 43.55 6.37 13.55
N PRO A 192 42.77 5.32 13.91
CA PRO A 192 41.30 5.29 13.68
C PRO A 192 40.50 6.17 14.66
N ILE A 193 41.16 6.79 15.64
CA ILE A 193 40.59 7.73 16.60
C ILE A 193 41.39 9.03 16.59
N PRO A 194 40.85 10.16 17.08
CA PRO A 194 41.58 11.43 17.10
C PRO A 194 42.95 11.27 17.76
N ARG A 195 44.01 11.71 17.07
CA ARG A 195 45.40 11.50 17.49
C ARG A 195 45.69 12.01 18.90
N TYR A 196 45.05 13.13 19.28
CA TYR A 196 45.19 13.66 20.62
C TYR A 196 44.68 12.68 21.70
N LEU A 197 43.56 12.00 21.41
CA LEU A 197 42.92 11.08 22.33
C LEU A 197 43.76 9.83 22.46
N LYS A 198 44.19 9.25 21.33
CA LYS A 198 45.13 8.11 21.28
C LYS A 198 46.33 8.31 22.20
N ASN A 199 46.96 9.48 22.15
CA ASN A 199 48.15 9.78 22.95
C ASN A 199 47.90 9.81 24.46
N ARG A 200 46.66 10.06 24.90
CA ARG A 200 46.30 10.15 26.33
C ARG A 200 45.75 8.85 26.90
N ILE A 201 44.95 8.14 26.10
CA ILE A 201 44.27 6.94 26.58
C ILE A 201 45.14 5.68 26.52
N GLY A 202 46.22 5.73 25.72
CA GLY A 202 47.05 4.57 25.42
C GLY A 202 46.26 3.48 24.67
N GLY A 203 46.81 2.28 24.59
CA GLY A 203 46.22 1.18 23.84
C GLY A 203 47.31 0.20 23.45
N VAL A 204 46.98 -0.74 22.56
CA VAL A 204 47.96 -1.69 22.04
C VAL A 204 47.88 -1.72 20.52
N THR A 205 49.03 -1.74 19.86
CA THR A 205 49.10 -2.01 18.43
C THR A 205 49.33 -3.51 18.26
N ASN A 206 48.41 -4.18 17.56
CA ASN A 206 48.47 -5.60 17.26
C ASN A 206 48.63 -5.83 15.75
N VAL A 207 49.00 -7.06 15.39
CA VAL A 207 49.01 -7.49 13.99
C VAL A 207 47.66 -8.11 13.65
N SER A 208 46.99 -7.57 12.64
CA SER A 208 45.93 -8.25 11.91
C SER A 208 46.50 -9.00 10.72
N ASN A 209 45.91 -10.14 10.41
CA ASN A 209 46.22 -10.96 9.26
C ASN A 209 44.93 -11.25 8.51
N SER A 210 44.69 -10.50 7.43
CA SER A 210 43.66 -10.82 6.45
C SER A 210 44.32 -11.19 5.14
N ASN A 211 43.87 -12.29 4.53
CA ASN A 211 44.33 -12.78 3.23
C ASN A 211 45.86 -12.98 3.15
N GLY A 212 46.46 -13.44 4.24
CA GLY A 212 47.91 -13.70 4.32
C GLY A 212 48.77 -12.44 4.46
N THR A 213 48.18 -11.25 4.55
CA THR A 213 48.90 -9.98 4.72
C THR A 213 48.85 -9.51 6.16
N GLN A 214 50.02 -9.38 6.79
CA GLN A 214 50.14 -8.80 8.13
C GLN A 214 50.03 -7.27 8.07
N LYS A 215 49.12 -6.69 8.85
CA LYS A 215 48.91 -5.25 8.98
C LYS A 215 48.95 -4.83 10.44
N LEU A 216 49.50 -3.65 10.73
CA LEU A 216 49.48 -3.08 12.07
C LEU A 216 48.13 -2.41 12.31
N THR A 217 47.47 -2.79 13.40
CA THR A 217 46.15 -2.29 13.77
C THR A 217 46.19 -1.78 15.20
N TYR A 218 45.73 -0.55 15.42
CA TYR A 218 45.61 0.02 16.75
C TYR A 218 44.32 -0.44 17.46
N CYS A 219 44.45 -0.95 18.68
CA CYS A 219 43.37 -1.32 19.58
C CYS A 219 43.28 -0.29 20.72
N PRO A 220 42.18 0.49 20.82
CA PRO A 220 41.99 1.46 21.90
C PRO A 220 41.95 0.86 23.30
N ASN A 221 42.25 1.68 24.31
CA ASN A 221 41.88 1.39 25.69
C ASN A 221 40.43 1.80 25.97
N TRP A 222 39.48 0.87 25.81
CA TRP A 222 38.04 1.12 26.02
C TRP A 222 37.68 1.39 27.49
N ARG A 223 38.54 1.02 28.45
CA ARG A 223 38.32 1.32 29.88
C ARG A 223 38.63 2.75 30.25
N HIS A 224 39.51 3.40 29.48
CA HIS A 224 40.00 4.72 29.83
C HIS A 224 38.85 5.72 29.95
N ALA A 225 38.78 6.44 31.08
CA ALA A 225 37.67 7.34 31.36
C ALA A 225 37.51 8.42 30.29
N GLU A 226 38.63 8.93 29.75
CA GLU A 226 38.61 9.92 28.68
C GLU A 226 38.08 9.37 27.35
N TYR A 227 38.38 8.11 26.99
CA TYR A 227 37.81 7.47 25.80
C TYR A 227 36.28 7.49 25.90
N ARG A 228 35.76 7.01 27.04
CA ARG A 228 34.31 6.91 27.29
C ARG A 228 33.64 8.28 27.34
N ALA A 229 34.27 9.27 27.96
CA ALA A 229 33.76 10.64 28.03
C ALA A 229 33.69 11.30 26.64
N ARG A 230 34.73 11.15 25.82
CA ARG A 230 34.75 11.72 24.46
C ARG A 230 33.79 10.98 23.52
N ALA A 231 33.69 9.66 23.62
CA ALA A 231 32.73 8.88 22.84
C ALA A 231 31.28 9.32 23.17
N ARG A 232 30.93 9.42 24.46
CA ARG A 232 29.62 9.94 24.88
C ARG A 232 29.34 11.34 24.31
N ALA A 233 30.33 12.23 24.32
CA ALA A 233 30.18 13.58 23.77
C ALA A 233 29.99 13.57 22.24
N LEU A 234 30.70 12.71 21.51
CA LEU A 234 30.52 12.52 20.07
C LEU A 234 29.09 12.07 19.76
N PHE A 235 28.58 11.04 20.45
CA PHE A 235 27.22 10.56 20.23
C PHE A 235 26.15 11.57 20.64
N ALA A 236 26.38 12.38 21.67
CA ALA A 236 25.49 13.49 22.00
C ALA A 236 25.44 14.53 20.87
N ALA A 237 26.59 14.89 20.28
CA ALA A 237 26.64 15.83 19.16
C ALA A 237 25.99 15.25 17.89
N LEU A 238 26.21 13.97 17.61
CA LEU A 238 25.57 13.25 16.51
C LEU A 238 24.05 13.18 16.70
N GLY A 239 23.58 12.76 17.87
CA GLY A 239 22.16 12.69 18.20
C GLY A 239 21.47 14.03 18.10
N ALA A 240 22.11 15.10 18.60
CA ALA A 240 21.58 16.46 18.48
C ALA A 240 21.38 16.91 17.02
N LYS A 241 22.20 16.41 16.09
CA LYS A 241 22.10 16.76 14.66
C LYS A 241 21.18 15.82 13.86
N TYR A 242 21.21 14.53 14.18
CA TYR A 242 20.73 13.49 13.27
C TYR A 242 19.55 12.66 13.82
N ASN A 243 19.25 12.69 15.11
CA ASN A 243 18.17 11.89 15.69
C ASN A 243 16.78 12.30 15.18
N GLY A 244 16.05 11.35 14.59
CA GLY A 244 14.77 11.56 13.93
C GLY A 244 14.89 12.18 12.53
N SER A 245 16.09 12.29 11.96
CA SER A 245 16.26 12.73 10.58
C SER A 245 15.55 11.75 9.63
N LYS A 246 14.73 12.30 8.72
CA LYS A 246 14.04 11.52 7.71
C LYS A 246 14.98 10.87 6.68
N ASP A 247 16.25 11.26 6.64
CA ASP A 247 17.23 10.79 5.64
C ASP A 247 18.13 9.67 6.13
N ILE A 248 17.98 9.30 7.40
CA ILE A 248 18.75 8.24 8.01
C ILE A 248 17.87 7.00 8.03
N ALA A 249 18.35 5.94 7.39
CA ALA A 249 17.66 4.65 7.36
C ALA A 249 17.77 3.98 8.74
N TYR A 250 18.99 3.93 9.27
CA TYR A 250 19.31 3.37 10.58
C TYR A 250 20.72 3.76 11.03
N LEU A 251 20.99 3.64 12.33
CA LEU A 251 22.32 3.71 12.93
C LEU A 251 22.74 2.32 13.43
N ASP A 252 23.92 1.84 13.07
CA ASP A 252 24.48 0.63 13.67
C ASP A 252 25.17 0.93 15.02
N ILE A 253 24.92 0.09 16.03
CA ILE A 253 25.69 0.12 17.28
C ILE A 253 27.07 -0.50 17.05
N ARG A 254 28.09 0.35 17.02
CA ARG A 254 29.51 -0.05 16.85
C ARG A 254 30.40 0.62 17.90
N MET A 255 31.71 0.78 17.64
CA MET A 255 32.77 1.29 18.54
C MET A 255 33.55 0.24 19.36
N TYR A 256 33.24 -1.05 19.24
CA TYR A 256 34.01 -2.12 19.88
C TYR A 256 34.40 -3.20 18.87
N GLY A 257 35.61 -3.75 19.00
CA GLY A 257 36.14 -4.77 18.07
C GLY A 257 36.69 -4.22 16.74
N LEU A 258 37.27 -5.11 15.94
CA LEU A 258 37.81 -4.80 14.61
C LEU A 258 36.66 -4.30 13.70
N TRP A 259 36.88 -3.17 13.03
CA TRP A 259 35.86 -2.43 12.26
C TRP A 259 34.58 -2.03 13.02
N GLY A 260 34.63 -2.08 14.37
CA GLY A 260 33.48 -1.83 15.24
C GLY A 260 32.48 -2.99 15.29
N GLU A 261 32.90 -4.21 14.92
CA GLU A 261 32.02 -5.36 14.69
C GLU A 261 31.89 -6.31 15.89
N TRP A 262 32.27 -5.85 17.09
CA TRP A 262 32.16 -6.61 18.32
C TRP A 262 32.96 -7.93 18.37
N HIS A 263 33.80 -8.17 17.37
CA HIS A 263 34.73 -9.30 17.31
C HIS A 263 36.15 -8.85 16.95
N PHE A 264 37.10 -9.80 17.01
CA PHE A 264 38.49 -9.59 16.61
C PHE A 264 38.93 -10.59 15.52
N SER A 265 37.98 -11.10 14.73
CA SER A 265 38.27 -11.95 13.56
C SER A 265 39.29 -11.26 12.64
N GLY A 266 40.27 -12.02 12.13
CA GLY A 266 41.38 -11.46 11.34
C GLY A 266 42.52 -10.87 12.17
N MET A 267 42.50 -10.93 13.51
CA MET A 267 43.67 -10.62 14.32
C MET A 267 44.56 -11.85 14.56
N SER A 268 45.87 -11.65 14.71
CA SER A 268 46.80 -12.73 15.09
C SER A 268 46.44 -13.35 16.44
N THR A 269 46.79 -14.62 16.64
CA THR A 269 46.33 -15.44 17.78
C THR A 269 46.79 -15.01 19.18
N ALA A 270 47.58 -13.94 19.27
CA ALA A 270 48.15 -13.41 20.49
C ALA A 270 47.65 -12.00 20.81
N ILE A 271 46.36 -11.69 20.60
CA ILE A 271 45.81 -10.40 21.02
C ILE A 271 45.90 -10.30 22.54
N ARG A 272 46.76 -9.40 23.04
CA ARG A 272 46.87 -9.09 24.46
C ARG A 272 46.20 -7.75 24.73
N LEU A 273 44.87 -7.75 24.75
CA LEU A 273 44.12 -6.54 25.15
C LEU A 273 44.36 -6.22 26.63
N GLY A 274 44.55 -7.23 27.49
CA GLY A 274 44.80 -7.01 28.92
C GLY A 274 43.71 -6.13 29.56
N ASP A 275 44.14 -5.11 30.29
CA ASP A 275 43.24 -4.13 30.91
C ASP A 275 42.61 -3.14 29.92
N ASN A 276 42.99 -3.15 28.63
CA ASN A 276 42.38 -2.28 27.63
C ASN A 276 41.00 -2.77 27.16
N ASP A 277 40.68 -4.05 27.40
CA ASP A 277 39.45 -4.70 26.94
C ASP A 277 38.19 -4.22 27.69
N ALA A 278 37.12 -3.98 26.95
CA ALA A 278 35.80 -3.60 27.47
C ALA A 278 35.13 -4.80 28.17
N ASP A 279 34.85 -4.67 29.47
CA ASP A 279 33.94 -5.61 30.13
C ASP A 279 32.48 -5.35 29.75
N ASN A 280 31.60 -6.23 30.21
CA ASN A 280 30.16 -6.15 29.97
C ASN A 280 29.54 -4.82 30.40
N ALA A 281 30.06 -4.13 31.42
CA ALA A 281 29.53 -2.83 31.83
C ALA A 281 29.87 -1.76 30.77
N ILE A 282 31.10 -1.76 30.28
CA ILE A 282 31.53 -0.84 29.21
C ILE A 282 30.84 -1.18 27.88
N ARG A 283 30.62 -2.45 27.56
CA ARG A 283 29.86 -2.87 26.36
C ARG A 283 28.44 -2.31 26.37
N ARG A 284 27.76 -2.37 27.52
CA ARG A 284 26.44 -1.74 27.70
C ARG A 284 26.51 -0.22 27.62
N GLU A 285 27.56 0.39 28.15
CA GLU A 285 27.78 1.83 28.03
C GLU A 285 27.92 2.28 26.57
N ILE A 286 28.57 1.48 25.71
CA ILE A 286 28.63 1.72 24.26
C ILE A 286 27.23 1.69 23.62
N VAL A 287 26.39 0.72 24.02
CA VAL A 287 24.99 0.66 23.59
C VAL A 287 24.21 1.91 24.06
N ASP A 288 24.43 2.35 25.30
CA ASP A 288 23.78 3.55 25.87
C ASP A 288 24.16 4.80 25.08
N TRP A 289 25.42 4.98 24.65
CA TRP A 289 25.79 6.13 23.83
C TRP A 289 24.95 6.25 22.55
N HIS A 290 24.61 5.13 21.92
CA HIS A 290 23.76 5.13 20.73
C HIS A 290 22.29 5.34 21.13
N THR A 291 21.77 4.49 22.00
CA THR A 291 20.33 4.43 22.31
C THR A 291 19.81 5.64 23.08
N ASP A 292 20.62 6.25 23.95
CA ASP A 292 20.21 7.45 24.70
C ASP A 292 20.17 8.71 23.81
N ASN A 293 20.80 8.68 22.64
CA ASN A 293 20.90 9.83 21.73
C ASN A 293 20.08 9.68 20.44
N PHE A 294 19.53 8.49 20.17
CA PHE A 294 18.83 8.15 18.91
C PHE A 294 17.46 7.47 19.12
N ASP A 295 16.63 8.00 20.02
CA ASP A 295 15.31 7.45 20.35
C ASP A 295 14.23 7.57 19.25
N ARG A 296 14.47 8.37 18.20
CA ARG A 296 13.56 8.58 17.05
C ARG A 296 14.12 8.06 15.73
N THR A 297 15.28 7.41 15.75
CA THR A 297 15.92 6.80 14.58
C THR A 297 15.95 5.28 14.78
N GLN A 298 15.80 4.50 13.71
CA GLN A 298 16.01 3.06 13.79
C GLN A 298 17.47 2.77 14.14
N ILE A 299 17.69 1.82 15.05
CA ILE A 299 19.04 1.40 15.45
C ILE A 299 19.20 -0.09 15.18
N LEU A 300 20.40 -0.54 14.83
CA LEU A 300 20.71 -1.95 14.62
C LEU A 300 21.81 -2.40 15.58
N SER A 301 21.57 -3.49 16.31
CA SER A 301 22.61 -4.16 17.08
C SER A 301 23.14 -5.37 16.34
N MET A 302 24.47 -5.49 16.31
CA MET A 302 25.17 -6.65 15.76
C MET A 302 24.87 -7.90 16.58
N THR A 303 24.84 -9.07 15.94
CA THR A 303 24.67 -10.37 16.61
C THR A 303 25.96 -10.90 17.23
N GLU A 304 27.09 -10.29 16.93
CA GLU A 304 28.42 -10.83 17.21
C GLU A 304 28.77 -10.79 18.72
N ASP A 305 28.08 -9.95 19.51
CA ASP A 305 28.16 -9.91 20.98
C ASP A 305 26.77 -10.00 21.61
N ASP A 306 26.54 -11.09 22.35
CA ASP A 306 25.26 -11.43 22.98
C ASP A 306 24.87 -10.45 24.11
N VAL A 307 25.86 -9.98 24.88
CA VAL A 307 25.65 -9.02 25.98
C VAL A 307 25.16 -7.68 25.45
N ALA A 308 25.80 -7.16 24.40
CA ALA A 308 25.42 -5.90 23.76
C ALA A 308 24.07 -6.03 23.05
N LEU A 309 23.86 -7.13 22.31
CA LEU A 309 22.61 -7.40 21.61
C LEU A 309 21.42 -7.49 22.57
N GLU A 310 21.49 -8.31 23.61
CA GLU A 310 20.39 -8.47 24.55
C GLU A 310 20.04 -7.12 25.20
N TYR A 311 21.07 -6.40 25.66
CA TYR A 311 20.88 -5.12 26.32
C TYR A 311 20.26 -4.09 25.37
N ALA A 312 20.74 -4.00 24.12
CA ALA A 312 20.18 -3.11 23.11
C ALA A 312 18.71 -3.43 22.82
N LEU A 313 18.36 -4.69 22.57
CA LEU A 313 16.98 -5.07 22.26
C LEU A 313 16.00 -4.83 23.42
N ARG A 314 16.47 -4.82 24.67
CA ARG A 314 15.67 -4.48 25.85
C ARG A 314 15.41 -2.98 25.98
N LYS A 315 16.22 -2.11 25.36
CA LYS A 315 16.07 -0.65 25.44
C LYS A 315 14.86 -0.13 24.65
N GLY A 316 14.41 -0.83 23.61
CA GLY A 316 13.18 -0.46 22.92
C GLY A 316 12.88 -1.20 21.63
N PRO A 317 11.63 -1.12 21.14
CA PRO A 317 11.19 -1.84 19.94
C PRO A 317 11.65 -1.23 18.61
N HIS A 318 12.27 -0.05 18.63
CA HIS A 318 12.89 0.60 17.45
C HIS A 318 14.32 0.10 17.19
N ILE A 319 14.78 -0.90 17.93
CA ILE A 319 16.14 -1.44 17.85
C ILE A 319 16.05 -2.82 17.18
N GLY A 320 16.48 -2.87 15.93
CA GLY A 320 16.60 -4.09 15.15
C GLY A 320 17.93 -4.79 15.37
N TRP A 321 18.21 -5.80 14.56
CA TRP A 321 19.47 -6.54 14.63
C TRP A 321 20.11 -6.74 13.26
N ARG A 322 21.44 -6.81 13.27
CA ARG A 322 22.28 -6.98 12.09
C ARG A 322 23.05 -8.29 12.19
N ARG A 323 23.14 -8.99 11.05
CA ARG A 323 24.06 -10.11 10.87
C ARG A 323 25.04 -9.80 9.75
N ASP A 324 26.33 -9.91 10.03
CA ASP A 324 27.38 -9.53 9.08
C ASP A 324 27.44 -10.41 7.82
N SER A 325 26.77 -11.56 7.85
CA SER A 325 26.89 -12.55 6.80
C SER A 325 25.77 -13.60 6.83
N LEU A 326 24.98 -13.65 5.76
CA LEU A 326 23.88 -14.59 5.51
C LEU A 326 24.32 -15.65 4.49
N GLY A 327 24.21 -16.94 4.84
CA GLY A 327 24.49 -18.05 3.92
C GLY A 327 25.80 -18.82 4.11
N ASP A 328 26.49 -18.67 5.24
CA ASP A 328 27.79 -19.30 5.52
C ASP A 328 27.71 -20.84 5.53
N SER A 329 28.81 -21.52 5.21
CA SER A 329 28.89 -22.98 5.24
C SER A 329 29.13 -23.52 6.66
N PRO A 330 28.52 -24.65 7.05
CA PRO A 330 28.74 -25.34 8.32
C PRO A 330 30.20 -25.69 8.61
N SER A 331 31.02 -25.89 7.57
CA SER A 331 32.42 -26.31 7.72
C SER A 331 33.33 -25.25 8.33
N ASN A 332 32.88 -23.99 8.39
CA ASN A 332 33.61 -22.90 9.03
C ASN A 332 33.47 -22.90 10.57
N ASP A 333 32.49 -23.62 11.11
CA ASP A 333 32.38 -23.93 12.55
C ASP A 333 33.52 -24.86 13.01
N GLY A 334 34.23 -25.44 12.04
CA GLY A 334 35.31 -26.41 12.17
C GLY A 334 36.72 -25.82 12.22
N TYR A 335 36.92 -24.50 12.36
CA TYR A 335 38.20 -24.04 12.90
C TYR A 335 38.25 -24.45 14.37
N GLN A 336 38.77 -25.64 14.55
CA GLN A 336 38.89 -26.41 15.77
C GLN A 336 38.64 -25.59 17.05
N ILE A 337 37.72 -26.10 17.88
CA ILE A 337 37.95 -26.20 19.32
C ILE A 337 39.23 -27.04 19.51
N GLY A 338 40.36 -26.48 19.09
CA GLY A 338 41.68 -26.92 19.44
C GLY A 338 41.87 -26.36 20.82
N SER A 339 41.71 -27.23 21.81
CA SER A 339 42.26 -27.05 23.14
C SER A 339 43.77 -26.79 23.02
N TYR A 340 44.16 -25.57 22.64
CA TYR A 340 45.53 -25.11 22.84
C TYR A 340 45.64 -24.72 24.32
N GLY A 341 46.07 -25.72 25.08
CA GLY A 341 46.89 -25.59 26.29
C GLY A 341 46.59 -24.41 27.20
N LEU A 342 45.95 -24.73 28.32
CA LEU A 342 46.03 -23.95 29.54
C LEU A 342 47.49 -23.61 29.87
N ALA A 343 47.82 -22.32 29.77
CA ALA A 343 48.86 -21.68 30.57
C ALA A 343 48.44 -20.22 30.80
N THR A 344 47.74 -20.00 31.92
CA THR A 344 47.67 -18.75 32.70
C THR A 344 47.52 -17.42 31.95
N GLY A 345 46.29 -16.86 31.96
CA GLY A 345 46.08 -15.40 31.88
C GLY A 345 45.51 -14.81 30.59
N SER A 346 45.31 -15.59 29.53
CA SER A 346 44.76 -15.09 28.25
C SER A 346 43.23 -15.20 28.22
N ARG A 347 42.49 -14.08 28.14
CA ARG A 347 41.05 -14.11 27.86
C ARG A 347 40.84 -14.74 26.49
N LYS A 348 39.98 -15.76 26.44
CA LYS A 348 39.58 -16.46 25.22
C LYS A 348 38.91 -15.49 24.27
N TRP A 349 39.12 -15.71 22.97
CA TRP A 349 38.37 -15.09 21.88
C TRP A 349 36.89 -14.95 22.24
N HIS A 350 36.33 -13.74 22.08
CA HIS A 350 34.88 -13.56 22.00
C HIS A 350 34.40 -14.09 20.63
N TYR A 351 34.58 -15.38 20.38
CA TYR A 351 33.63 -16.12 19.57
C TYR A 351 32.46 -16.40 20.51
N SER A 352 31.45 -15.53 20.51
CA SER A 352 30.11 -16.07 20.63
C SER A 352 30.01 -17.11 19.52
N ARG A 353 29.51 -18.31 19.85
CA ARG A 353 29.53 -19.49 18.98
C ARG A 353 28.96 -19.13 17.60
N GLN A 354 29.82 -18.77 16.65
CA GLN A 354 29.45 -18.63 15.24
C GLN A 354 29.25 -20.06 14.76
N LEU A 355 28.09 -20.62 15.08
CA LEU A 355 27.62 -21.85 14.49
C LEU A 355 26.81 -21.44 13.27
N GLY A 356 27.33 -21.70 12.08
CA GLY A 356 26.88 -21.29 10.75
C GLY A 356 25.53 -21.87 10.32
N HIS A 357 24.52 -21.85 11.18
CA HIS A 357 23.17 -22.26 10.82
C HIS A 357 22.08 -21.30 11.31
N PHE A 358 21.11 -21.11 10.42
CA PHE A 358 19.85 -20.41 10.64
C PHE A 358 19.00 -21.02 11.77
N ALA A 359 18.94 -22.35 11.86
CA ALA A 359 18.22 -23.06 12.93
C ALA A 359 18.87 -22.96 14.32
N LYS A 360 20.10 -22.43 14.41
CA LYS A 360 20.86 -22.34 15.67
C LYS A 360 20.84 -20.96 16.31
N LEU A 361 20.34 -19.91 15.66
CA LEU A 361 20.22 -18.60 16.31
C LEU A 361 19.26 -18.65 17.51
N SER A 362 18.13 -19.35 17.37
CA SER A 362 17.19 -19.61 18.47
C SER A 362 17.79 -20.44 19.59
N MET A 363 18.75 -21.31 19.28
CA MET A 363 19.50 -22.11 20.26
C MET A 363 20.69 -21.34 20.88
N GLN A 364 21.22 -20.35 20.16
CA GLN A 364 22.39 -19.55 20.55
C GLN A 364 22.01 -18.44 21.53
N TYR A 365 20.85 -17.81 21.33
CA TYR A 365 20.38 -16.71 22.16
C TYR A 365 19.24 -17.15 23.07
N PRO A 366 19.45 -17.20 24.40
CA PRO A 366 18.40 -17.51 25.36
C PRO A 366 17.21 -16.55 25.31
N PHE A 367 17.38 -15.39 24.68
CA PHE A 367 16.37 -14.34 24.53
C PHE A 367 15.73 -14.30 23.14
N TRP A 368 15.97 -15.30 22.28
CA TRP A 368 15.44 -15.33 20.91
C TRP A 368 13.92 -15.13 20.86
N ASP A 369 13.17 -15.99 21.55
CA ASP A 369 11.70 -16.00 21.53
C ASP A 369 11.10 -14.71 22.12
N THR A 370 11.84 -14.01 22.99
CA THR A 370 11.32 -12.84 23.71
C THR A 370 11.73 -11.51 23.11
N LEU A 371 12.88 -11.44 22.41
CA LEU A 371 13.46 -10.17 21.94
C LEU A 371 13.81 -10.13 20.45
N MET A 372 14.04 -11.28 19.80
CA MET A 372 14.55 -11.33 18.42
C MET A 372 13.52 -11.83 17.41
N LYS A 373 12.84 -12.95 17.70
CA LYS A 373 11.97 -13.65 16.75
C LYS A 373 10.97 -12.72 16.06
N ASP A 374 10.29 -11.89 16.85
CA ASP A 374 9.27 -10.94 16.37
C ASP A 374 9.79 -9.51 16.15
N ARG A 375 11.10 -9.27 16.28
CA ARG A 375 11.65 -7.91 16.24
C ARG A 375 11.37 -7.21 14.92
N TRP A 376 11.39 -7.96 13.83
CA TRP A 376 11.07 -7.53 12.47
C TRP A 376 9.69 -6.87 12.33
N LYS A 377 8.74 -7.13 13.23
CA LYS A 377 7.44 -6.44 13.22
C LYS A 377 7.57 -4.96 13.61
N THR A 378 8.66 -4.60 14.28
CA THR A 378 8.86 -3.28 14.90
C THR A 378 10.09 -2.52 14.40
N ALA A 379 11.18 -3.23 14.08
CA ALA A 379 12.46 -2.67 13.63
C ALA A 379 13.15 -3.59 12.61
N PRO A 380 13.98 -3.04 11.70
CA PRO A 380 14.55 -3.80 10.59
C PRO A 380 15.54 -4.89 11.02
N VAL A 381 15.57 -5.97 10.23
CA VAL A 381 16.66 -6.94 10.24
C VAL A 381 17.50 -6.70 9.01
N VAL A 382 18.81 -6.50 9.17
CA VAL A 382 19.71 -6.13 8.07
C VAL A 382 20.88 -7.10 8.00
N THR A 383 21.20 -7.60 6.81
CA THR A 383 22.27 -8.58 6.64
C THR A 383 23.12 -8.31 5.42
N GLU A 384 24.32 -8.88 5.37
CA GLU A 384 25.08 -9.01 4.11
C GLU A 384 24.87 -10.40 3.52
N THR A 385 24.99 -10.58 2.20
CA THR A 385 25.10 -11.90 1.58
C THR A 385 26.55 -12.34 1.41
N MET A 386 26.76 -13.64 1.51
CA MET A 386 28.07 -14.27 1.35
C MET A 386 28.30 -14.76 -0.09
N TYR A 387 29.50 -14.51 -0.65
CA TYR A 387 29.84 -14.80 -2.07
C TYR A 387 31.05 -15.70 -2.30
N TRP A 388 31.64 -16.27 -1.26
CA TRP A 388 32.93 -16.94 -1.40
C TRP A 388 32.86 -18.22 -2.24
N THR A 389 33.59 -18.24 -3.36
CA THR A 389 33.82 -19.42 -4.23
C THR A 389 35.10 -20.19 -3.91
N GLN A 390 35.96 -19.68 -3.03
CA GLN A 390 37.23 -20.33 -2.70
C GLN A 390 37.25 -20.80 -1.24
N GLY A 391 37.13 -22.12 -1.07
CA GLY A 391 37.65 -22.80 0.11
C GLY A 391 36.65 -23.35 1.12
N PHE A 392 35.35 -23.06 0.99
CA PHE A 392 34.36 -23.60 1.92
C PHE A 392 33.81 -24.93 1.42
N LEU A 393 34.06 -25.97 2.21
CA LEU A 393 33.60 -27.32 1.94
C LEU A 393 32.12 -27.41 2.33
N SER A 394 31.31 -28.04 1.48
CA SER A 394 30.02 -28.60 1.87
C SER A 394 30.19 -29.66 2.99
N ASP A 395 29.09 -30.09 3.61
CA ASP A 395 29.11 -31.22 4.56
C ASP A 395 29.70 -32.51 3.96
N ASP A 396 29.74 -32.62 2.62
CA ASP A 396 30.37 -33.71 1.86
C ASP A 396 31.78 -33.40 1.33
N GLY A 397 32.43 -32.30 1.76
CA GLY A 397 33.84 -32.05 1.47
C GLY A 397 34.12 -31.49 0.07
N LYS A 398 33.16 -30.84 -0.60
CA LYS A 398 33.34 -30.24 -1.94
C LYS A 398 33.29 -28.72 -1.87
N SER A 399 34.06 -28.04 -2.72
CA SER A 399 33.98 -26.58 -2.90
C SER A 399 32.60 -26.19 -3.43
N GLU A 400 31.85 -25.40 -2.68
CA GLU A 400 30.55 -24.87 -3.11
C GLU A 400 30.75 -23.64 -4.03
N GLY A 401 29.97 -23.57 -5.11
CA GLY A 401 29.93 -22.40 -5.99
C GLY A 401 29.02 -21.29 -5.44
N MET A 402 29.19 -20.07 -5.95
CA MET A 402 28.43 -18.85 -5.55
C MET A 402 26.91 -19.06 -5.47
N GLY A 403 26.31 -19.82 -6.39
CA GLY A 403 24.87 -20.10 -6.39
C GLY A 403 24.33 -20.77 -5.11
N PHE A 404 25.17 -21.45 -4.33
CA PHE A 404 24.73 -22.12 -3.11
C PHE A 404 24.57 -21.18 -1.90
N GLY A 405 25.48 -20.21 -1.74
CA GLY A 405 25.38 -19.17 -0.71
C GLY A 405 24.15 -18.27 -0.92
N LEU A 406 23.78 -18.04 -2.17
CA LEU A 406 22.60 -17.26 -2.54
C LEU A 406 21.28 -17.99 -2.26
N ALA A 407 21.20 -19.29 -2.60
CA ALA A 407 20.06 -20.12 -2.24
C ALA A 407 19.87 -20.21 -0.71
N ARG A 408 20.95 -20.33 0.06
CA ARG A 408 20.90 -20.25 1.54
C ARG A 408 20.44 -18.85 2.01
N SER A 409 20.93 -17.79 1.38
CA SER A 409 20.53 -16.41 1.71
C SER A 409 19.03 -16.20 1.50
N GLN A 410 18.44 -16.73 0.42
CA GLN A 410 16.99 -16.66 0.17
C GLN A 410 16.17 -17.30 1.29
N LYS A 411 16.59 -18.49 1.75
CA LYS A 411 15.96 -19.15 2.92
C LYS A 411 16.10 -18.30 4.19
N GLY A 412 17.27 -17.68 4.39
CA GLY A 412 17.52 -16.79 5.52
C GLY A 412 16.67 -15.53 5.53
N VAL A 413 16.46 -14.93 4.36
CA VAL A 413 15.61 -13.73 4.21
C VAL A 413 14.18 -14.04 4.64
N LYS A 414 13.64 -15.18 4.22
CA LYS A 414 12.32 -15.67 4.65
C LYS A 414 12.29 -15.92 6.16
N ALA A 415 13.19 -16.77 6.65
CA ALA A 415 13.24 -17.24 8.03
C ALA A 415 13.35 -16.13 9.09
N PHE A 416 14.03 -15.03 8.77
CA PHE A 416 14.31 -13.96 9.71
C PHE A 416 13.65 -12.64 9.36
N HIS A 417 12.74 -12.65 8.38
CA HIS A 417 12.04 -11.46 7.93
C HIS A 417 13.01 -10.31 7.60
N VAL A 418 14.06 -10.65 6.84
CA VAL A 418 15.15 -9.71 6.54
C VAL A 418 14.61 -8.56 5.71
N SER A 419 14.90 -7.35 6.17
CA SER A 419 14.40 -6.10 5.59
C SER A 419 15.29 -5.57 4.48
N LEU A 420 16.61 -5.71 4.65
CA LEU A 420 17.63 -5.22 3.73
C LEU A 420 18.80 -6.20 3.65
N VAL A 421 19.28 -6.46 2.43
CA VAL A 421 20.47 -7.28 2.18
C VAL A 421 21.49 -6.51 1.35
N CYS A 422 22.80 -6.63 1.59
CA CYS A 422 23.81 -6.05 0.69
C CYS A 422 24.76 -7.09 0.13
N ASN A 423 25.63 -6.62 -0.77
CA ASN A 423 26.69 -7.41 -1.39
C ASN A 423 28.07 -7.35 -0.66
N GLY A 424 28.10 -6.92 0.61
CA GLY A 424 29.30 -6.38 1.27
C GLY A 424 30.55 -7.25 1.37
N HIS A 425 30.40 -8.57 1.26
CA HIS A 425 31.50 -9.54 1.31
C HIS A 425 32.18 -9.82 -0.05
N SER A 426 31.91 -9.03 -1.10
CA SER A 426 32.56 -9.17 -2.42
C SER A 426 33.97 -8.56 -2.49
N LYS A 427 34.61 -8.25 -1.35
CA LYS A 427 35.64 -7.20 -1.26
C LYS A 427 37.06 -7.61 -1.65
N ASP A 428 37.31 -8.89 -1.97
CA ASP A 428 38.65 -9.37 -2.32
C ASP A 428 38.92 -9.53 -3.82
N SER A 429 38.00 -9.11 -4.68
CA SER A 429 38.30 -8.81 -6.09
C SER A 429 37.55 -7.56 -6.55
N LYS A 430 38.20 -6.85 -7.44
CA LYS A 430 37.75 -5.61 -8.06
C LYS A 430 36.35 -5.79 -8.65
N ASP A 431 35.46 -4.86 -8.34
CA ASP A 431 34.20 -4.61 -9.05
C ASP A 431 33.26 -5.79 -9.31
N SER A 432 32.18 -5.76 -8.54
CA SER A 432 30.82 -5.67 -9.09
C SER A 432 30.14 -6.96 -9.52
N ILE A 433 28.81 -6.90 -9.50
CA ILE A 433 27.87 -7.77 -10.21
C ILE A 433 28.31 -8.31 -11.60
N GLY A 434 29.28 -7.69 -12.25
CA GLY A 434 29.88 -8.16 -13.50
C GLY A 434 30.50 -9.56 -13.41
N GLU A 435 30.97 -9.99 -12.22
CA GLU A 435 31.51 -11.34 -11.99
C GLU A 435 30.43 -12.41 -11.78
N LEU A 436 29.19 -12.01 -11.46
CA LEU A 436 28.06 -12.93 -11.31
C LEU A 436 27.65 -13.48 -12.69
N THR A 437 27.24 -14.74 -12.76
CA THR A 437 26.53 -15.27 -13.94
C THR A 437 25.17 -14.61 -14.09
N ALA A 438 24.54 -14.71 -15.27
CA ALA A 438 23.21 -14.16 -15.48
C ALA A 438 22.16 -14.75 -14.50
N THR A 439 22.31 -16.03 -14.14
CA THR A 439 21.48 -16.71 -13.14
C THR A 439 21.71 -16.12 -11.75
N GLU A 440 22.96 -15.99 -11.31
CA GLU A 440 23.27 -15.41 -9.99
C GLU A 440 22.82 -13.95 -9.86
N ARG A 441 22.92 -13.15 -10.94
CA ARG A 441 22.33 -11.80 -10.97
C ARG A 441 20.82 -11.81 -10.81
N THR A 442 20.15 -12.78 -11.44
CA THR A 442 18.70 -12.94 -11.36
C THR A 442 18.29 -13.36 -9.94
N ASP A 443 18.96 -14.34 -9.37
CA ASP A 443 18.71 -14.85 -8.02
C ASP A 443 18.97 -13.78 -6.95
N PHE A 444 19.98 -12.94 -7.15
CA PHE A 444 20.30 -11.83 -6.25
C PHE A 444 19.28 -10.70 -6.38
N ALA A 445 18.83 -10.38 -7.60
CA ALA A 445 17.72 -9.45 -7.80
C ALA A 445 16.43 -9.99 -7.16
N GLN A 446 16.14 -11.29 -7.25
CA GLN A 446 15.01 -11.92 -6.56
C GLN A 446 15.14 -11.84 -5.04
N LEU A 447 16.33 -12.07 -4.49
CA LEU A 447 16.60 -11.89 -3.06
C LEU A 447 16.22 -10.48 -2.59
N GLY A 448 16.63 -9.46 -3.34
CA GLY A 448 16.25 -8.07 -3.10
C GLY A 448 14.74 -7.79 -3.21
N LYS A 449 14.02 -8.49 -4.10
CA LYS A 449 12.56 -8.38 -4.20
C LYS A 449 11.81 -9.11 -3.10
N LEU A 450 12.45 -10.06 -2.42
CA LEU A 450 11.87 -10.82 -1.33
C LEU A 450 12.12 -10.13 0.01
N ALA A 451 13.35 -9.66 0.26
CA ALA A 451 13.70 -8.89 1.45
C ALA A 451 12.87 -7.60 1.56
N GLY A 452 12.42 -7.24 2.76
CA GLY A 452 11.52 -6.09 2.96
C GLY A 452 10.09 -6.37 2.45
N TYR A 453 9.38 -5.33 1.99
CA TYR A 453 7.94 -5.37 1.68
C TYR A 453 7.57 -5.38 0.18
N ARG A 454 6.74 -6.32 -0.31
CA ARG A 454 6.26 -6.37 -1.70
C ARG A 454 4.75 -6.26 -1.76
N TYR A 455 4.22 -5.04 -1.67
CA TYR A 455 2.78 -4.86 -1.57
C TYR A 455 2.03 -5.09 -2.87
N VAL A 456 0.97 -5.89 -2.79
CA VAL A 456 -0.02 -6.17 -3.83
C VAL A 456 -1.37 -5.68 -3.33
N ILE A 457 -2.17 -5.12 -4.23
CA ILE A 457 -3.60 -4.94 -3.99
C ILE A 457 -4.30 -6.00 -4.82
N GLU A 458 -4.86 -7.00 -4.15
CA GLU A 458 -5.56 -8.12 -4.79
C GLU A 458 -6.91 -7.66 -5.35
N SER A 459 -7.63 -6.86 -4.58
CA SER A 459 -8.95 -6.36 -4.98
C SER A 459 -9.25 -4.98 -4.43
N VAL A 460 -10.04 -4.19 -5.18
CA VAL A 460 -10.65 -2.93 -4.72
C VAL A 460 -12.12 -2.92 -5.08
N ARG A 461 -12.99 -2.78 -4.08
CA ARG A 461 -14.45 -2.79 -4.21
C ARG A 461 -15.08 -1.48 -3.75
N LEU A 462 -16.01 -0.96 -4.53
CA LEU A 462 -16.75 0.27 -4.27
C LEU A 462 -18.03 0.32 -5.13
N PRO A 463 -19.00 1.21 -4.82
CA PRO A 463 -20.18 1.37 -5.66
C PRO A 463 -19.82 1.77 -7.09
N GLY A 464 -20.38 1.08 -8.10
CA GLY A 464 -20.12 1.41 -9.52
C GLY A 464 -20.59 2.80 -9.95
N ARG A 465 -21.49 3.40 -9.16
CA ARG A 465 -22.00 4.77 -9.35
C ARG A 465 -21.85 5.56 -8.05
N LEU A 466 -20.97 6.56 -8.07
CA LEU A 466 -20.73 7.46 -6.96
C LEU A 466 -21.60 8.72 -7.09
N MET A 467 -22.14 9.20 -5.98
CA MET A 467 -22.92 10.44 -5.95
C MET A 467 -22.06 11.57 -5.40
N SER A 468 -21.92 12.66 -6.15
CA SER A 468 -21.31 13.91 -5.67
C SER A 468 -21.97 14.34 -4.35
N GLY A 469 -21.21 14.91 -3.41
CA GLY A 469 -21.71 15.35 -2.11
C GLY A 469 -22.13 14.22 -1.14
N LYS A 470 -21.91 12.94 -1.49
CA LYS A 470 -22.28 11.79 -0.64
C LYS A 470 -21.04 10.98 -0.24
N THR A 471 -21.22 10.23 0.84
CA THR A 471 -20.23 9.27 1.34
C THR A 471 -20.31 7.97 0.55
N PHE A 472 -19.17 7.33 0.34
CA PHE A 472 -19.03 6.02 -0.28
C PHE A 472 -17.89 5.24 0.41
N ALA A 473 -18.01 3.92 0.41
CA ALA A 473 -16.98 3.04 0.94
C ALA A 473 -16.06 2.55 -0.19
N VAL A 474 -14.76 2.44 0.12
CA VAL A 474 -13.77 1.72 -0.69
C VAL A 474 -13.19 0.63 0.19
N THR A 475 -13.38 -0.62 -0.21
CA THR A 475 -12.81 -1.78 0.48
C THR A 475 -11.68 -2.33 -0.38
N ALA A 476 -10.50 -2.55 0.19
CA ALA A 476 -9.35 -3.09 -0.53
C ALA A 476 -8.67 -4.22 0.23
N ASP A 477 -8.22 -5.21 -0.52
CA ASP A 477 -7.51 -6.38 -0.05
C ASP A 477 -6.02 -6.21 -0.35
N TRP A 478 -5.21 -6.05 0.69
CA TRP A 478 -3.77 -5.82 0.59
C TRP A 478 -2.99 -7.06 1.03
N ILE A 479 -1.94 -7.38 0.27
CA ILE A 479 -1.03 -8.50 0.55
C ILE A 479 0.40 -7.98 0.55
N ASN A 480 1.26 -8.52 1.40
CA ASN A 480 2.70 -8.30 1.36
C ASN A 480 3.42 -9.57 0.90
N ARG A 481 3.81 -9.64 -0.38
CA ARG A 481 4.60 -10.75 -0.97
C ARG A 481 6.10 -10.70 -0.62
N GLY A 482 6.49 -9.79 0.28
CA GLY A 482 7.85 -9.68 0.79
C GLY A 482 7.99 -10.46 2.08
N TYR A 483 9.12 -10.30 2.78
CA TYR A 483 9.36 -10.94 4.07
C TYR A 483 9.50 -9.98 5.23
N ALA A 484 9.39 -8.67 5.04
CA ALA A 484 9.31 -7.72 6.16
C ALA A 484 8.30 -6.59 5.85
N PRO A 485 7.76 -5.90 6.87
CA PRO A 485 6.90 -4.76 6.66
C PRO A 485 7.73 -3.52 6.32
N VAL A 486 7.03 -2.45 5.99
CA VAL A 486 7.64 -1.12 5.94
C VAL A 486 7.77 -0.50 7.33
N TYR A 487 8.91 0.13 7.61
CA TYR A 487 9.14 0.87 8.87
C TYR A 487 8.96 2.38 8.72
N GLU A 488 8.97 2.85 7.47
CA GLU A 488 8.76 4.26 7.10
C GLU A 488 7.27 4.57 6.92
N PRO A 489 6.84 5.82 7.11
CA PRO A 489 5.46 6.21 6.91
C PRO A 489 5.13 6.32 5.42
N TRP A 490 4.24 5.45 4.95
CA TRP A 490 3.67 5.47 3.60
C TRP A 490 2.16 5.58 3.66
N THR A 491 1.61 6.38 2.74
CA THR A 491 0.18 6.67 2.67
C THR A 491 -0.36 6.26 1.30
N ALA A 492 -1.39 5.42 1.30
CA ALA A 492 -2.12 5.08 0.08
C ALA A 492 -3.21 6.13 -0.20
N TYR A 493 -3.36 6.48 -1.48
CA TYR A 493 -4.37 7.41 -1.96
C TYR A 493 -5.22 6.74 -3.03
N TYR A 494 -6.55 6.84 -2.90
CA TYR A 494 -7.49 6.54 -3.97
C TYR A 494 -7.84 7.83 -4.70
N GLN A 495 -7.82 7.80 -6.03
CA GLN A 495 -8.01 8.98 -6.87
C GLN A 495 -9.07 8.73 -7.92
N LEU A 496 -9.88 9.76 -8.19
CA LEU A 496 -10.70 9.83 -9.39
C LEU A 496 -10.02 10.76 -10.38
N ARG A 497 -9.70 10.23 -11.55
CA ARG A 497 -9.04 10.97 -12.63
C ARG A 497 -9.98 11.21 -13.80
N ASP A 498 -9.94 12.42 -14.33
CA ASP A 498 -10.73 12.81 -15.49
C ASP A 498 -10.24 12.13 -16.79
N GLY A 499 -10.92 12.38 -17.91
CA GLY A 499 -10.54 11.83 -19.21
C GLY A 499 -9.17 12.29 -19.74
N ALA A 500 -8.60 13.36 -19.18
CA ALA A 500 -7.25 13.84 -19.48
C ALA A 500 -6.19 13.23 -18.53
N GLY A 501 -6.61 12.46 -17.52
CA GLY A 501 -5.74 11.84 -16.53
C GLY A 501 -5.40 12.73 -15.32
N ASN A 502 -5.99 13.92 -15.22
CA ASN A 502 -5.80 14.81 -14.08
C ASN A 502 -6.54 14.30 -12.86
N VAL A 503 -5.97 14.48 -11.67
CA VAL A 503 -6.63 14.14 -10.40
C VAL A 503 -7.76 15.13 -10.14
N ALA A 504 -9.01 14.68 -10.31
CA ALA A 504 -10.20 15.47 -10.01
C ALA A 504 -10.62 15.34 -8.53
N TRP A 505 -10.26 14.22 -7.90
CA TRP A 505 -10.44 13.98 -6.47
C TRP A 505 -9.39 12.99 -5.95
N SER A 506 -8.99 13.13 -4.68
CA SER A 506 -8.08 12.22 -4.00
C SER A 506 -8.52 12.02 -2.55
N GLY A 507 -8.64 10.77 -2.10
CA GLY A 507 -8.90 10.37 -0.73
C GLY A 507 -7.67 9.68 -0.12
N GLU A 508 -7.29 10.10 1.07
CA GLU A 508 -6.22 9.49 1.86
C GLU A 508 -6.74 8.26 2.60
N SER A 509 -6.24 7.07 2.27
CA SER A 509 -6.56 5.84 2.97
C SER A 509 -5.98 5.86 4.39
N LYS A 510 -6.72 5.27 5.33
CA LYS A 510 -6.29 5.10 6.72
C LYS A 510 -5.62 3.75 7.00
N ILE A 511 -5.39 2.93 5.97
CA ILE A 511 -4.60 1.71 6.13
C ILE A 511 -3.16 2.04 6.54
N SER A 512 -2.65 1.31 7.53
CA SER A 512 -1.23 1.31 7.85
C SER A 512 -0.53 0.21 7.05
N LEU A 513 0.32 0.56 6.09
CA LEU A 513 1.07 -0.46 5.34
C LEU A 513 2.01 -1.27 6.24
N LYS A 514 2.47 -0.70 7.36
CA LYS A 514 3.26 -1.42 8.37
C LYS A 514 2.50 -2.60 8.99
N SER A 515 1.17 -2.54 9.05
CA SER A 515 0.35 -3.66 9.58
C SER A 515 -0.03 -4.70 8.53
N VAL A 516 0.29 -4.47 7.25
CA VAL A 516 0.16 -5.49 6.19
C VAL A 516 1.41 -6.38 6.29
N LEU A 517 1.36 -7.33 7.23
CA LEU A 517 2.45 -8.26 7.50
C LEU A 517 2.49 -9.37 6.44
N PRO A 518 3.68 -9.87 6.09
CA PRO A 518 3.82 -11.05 5.24
C PRO A 518 3.44 -12.34 5.99
N GLU A 519 3.41 -13.48 5.28
CA GLU A 519 3.29 -14.79 5.93
C GLU A 519 4.40 -14.99 6.98
N ASP A 520 3.98 -15.38 8.18
CA ASP A 520 4.88 -15.76 9.29
C ASP A 520 4.97 -17.29 9.27
N GLU A 521 5.88 -17.83 8.48
CA GLU A 521 6.16 -19.26 8.50
C GLU A 521 6.93 -19.61 9.77
N GLU A 522 6.37 -20.51 10.58
CA GLU A 522 7.10 -21.07 11.70
C GLU A 522 8.36 -21.79 11.20
N LEU A 523 9.52 -21.42 11.75
CA LEU A 523 10.75 -22.16 11.58
C LEU A 523 10.59 -23.60 12.11
N HIS A 524 10.30 -24.55 11.24
CA HIS A 524 10.29 -25.97 11.60
C HIS A 524 11.72 -26.51 11.60
N THR A 525 12.28 -26.72 12.80
CA THR A 525 13.61 -27.29 12.99
C THR A 525 13.54 -28.79 13.24
N SER A 526 13.14 -29.59 12.25
CA SER A 526 13.40 -31.03 12.30
C SER A 526 14.83 -31.30 11.81
N ASN A 527 15.73 -31.58 12.76
CA ASN A 527 17.12 -32.03 12.52
C ASN A 527 18.14 -30.97 12.04
N GLY A 528 17.93 -29.68 12.33
CA GLY A 528 18.95 -28.65 12.07
C GLY A 528 19.09 -28.22 10.60
N ASN A 529 18.26 -28.78 9.72
CA ASN A 529 18.02 -28.24 8.37
C ASN A 529 16.82 -27.30 8.43
N LEU A 530 16.91 -26.15 7.76
CA LEU A 530 15.74 -25.32 7.47
C LEU A 530 14.86 -26.08 6.49
N ASP A 531 13.87 -26.79 7.01
CA ASP A 531 12.68 -27.14 6.24
C ASP A 531 11.76 -25.92 6.30
N THR A 532 12.09 -24.91 5.48
CA THR A 532 11.05 -23.98 5.08
C THR A 532 10.10 -24.86 4.30
N HIS A 533 8.87 -25.05 4.79
CA HIS A 533 7.82 -25.48 3.89
C HIS A 533 7.94 -24.52 2.70
N ASP A 534 8.00 -25.04 1.47
CA ASP A 534 7.81 -24.18 0.31
C ASP A 534 6.35 -23.73 0.41
N GLY A 535 6.10 -22.75 1.28
CA GLY A 535 4.79 -22.14 1.48
C GLY A 535 4.29 -21.78 0.12
N ASP A 536 3.11 -22.30 -0.18
CA ASP A 536 2.41 -21.92 -1.38
C ASP A 536 2.32 -20.39 -1.35
N PRO A 537 2.93 -19.65 -2.29
CA PRO A 537 2.82 -18.19 -2.33
C PRO A 537 1.36 -17.71 -2.39
N ASP A 538 0.40 -18.61 -2.62
CA ASP A 538 -1.03 -18.36 -2.52
C ASP A 538 -1.57 -18.26 -1.06
N ASN A 539 -0.76 -18.50 -0.01
CA ASN A 539 -1.20 -18.46 1.39
C ASN A 539 -0.88 -17.16 2.15
N ASP A 540 -0.31 -16.14 1.51
CA ASP A 540 0.00 -14.89 2.22
C ASP A 540 -1.26 -14.25 2.86
N PRO A 541 -1.15 -13.69 4.08
CA PRO A 541 -2.28 -13.06 4.75
C PRO A 541 -2.85 -11.88 3.96
N VAL A 542 -4.16 -11.93 3.69
CA VAL A 542 -4.91 -10.81 3.13
C VAL A 542 -5.33 -9.86 4.24
N THR A 543 -4.91 -8.60 4.13
CA THR A 543 -5.37 -7.50 4.98
C THR A 543 -6.46 -6.72 4.26
N THR A 544 -7.73 -7.00 4.58
CA THR A 544 -8.88 -6.23 4.09
C THR A 544 -9.07 -4.96 4.92
N PHE A 545 -9.10 -3.81 4.27
CA PHE A 545 -9.37 -2.52 4.90
C PHE A 545 -10.47 -1.76 4.17
N GLN A 546 -11.38 -1.12 4.93
CA GLN A 546 -12.45 -0.29 4.38
C GLN A 546 -12.27 1.16 4.79
N ASP A 547 -12.08 2.02 3.79
CA ASP A 547 -12.15 3.47 3.92
C ASP A 547 -13.55 3.99 3.62
N ASN A 548 -13.96 5.04 4.33
CA ASN A 548 -15.17 5.79 4.04
C ASN A 548 -14.79 7.22 3.61
N PHE A 549 -15.14 7.56 2.36
CA PHE A 549 -14.81 8.84 1.75
C PHE A 549 -16.07 9.65 1.44
N THR A 550 -15.96 10.97 1.39
CA THR A 550 -17.04 11.85 0.93
C THR A 550 -16.61 12.56 -0.35
N LEU A 551 -17.41 12.43 -1.41
CA LEU A 551 -17.17 13.18 -2.64
C LEU A 551 -17.61 14.64 -2.48
N PRO A 552 -16.85 15.60 -3.03
CA PRO A 552 -17.31 16.98 -3.14
C PRO A 552 -18.61 17.07 -3.95
N SER A 553 -19.53 17.94 -3.54
CA SER A 553 -20.74 18.26 -4.32
C SER A 553 -20.42 18.97 -5.64
N SER A 554 -19.24 19.60 -5.73
CA SER A 554 -18.73 20.28 -6.92
C SER A 554 -18.10 19.35 -7.96
N LEU A 555 -17.92 18.05 -7.65
CA LEU A 555 -17.33 17.11 -8.60
C LEU A 555 -18.32 16.87 -9.74
N ALA A 556 -17.90 17.19 -10.97
CA ALA A 556 -18.74 17.08 -12.15
C ALA A 556 -19.22 15.64 -12.38
N SER A 557 -20.40 15.50 -12.98
CA SER A 557 -20.87 14.20 -13.42
C SER A 557 -20.06 13.71 -14.61
N GLY A 558 -19.71 12.43 -14.63
CA GLY A 558 -18.95 11.85 -15.73
C GLY A 558 -18.33 10.51 -15.39
N THR A 559 -17.60 9.96 -16.35
CA THR A 559 -16.79 8.76 -16.16
C THR A 559 -15.40 9.16 -15.66
N TYR A 560 -14.97 8.55 -14.57
CA TYR A 560 -13.65 8.77 -13.99
C TYR A 560 -12.85 7.48 -13.95
N THR A 561 -11.55 7.58 -14.12
CA THR A 561 -10.63 6.47 -13.85
C THR A 561 -10.33 6.42 -12.35
N LEU A 562 -10.68 5.32 -11.69
CA LEU A 562 -10.20 5.04 -10.34
C LEU A 562 -8.72 4.66 -10.42
N SER A 563 -7.90 5.32 -9.60
CA SER A 563 -6.48 5.00 -9.49
C SER A 563 -6.05 4.89 -8.03
N VAL A 564 -4.98 4.15 -7.77
CA VAL A 564 -4.31 4.06 -6.47
C VAL A 564 -2.87 4.52 -6.58
N GLN A 565 -2.35 5.18 -5.54
CA GLN A 565 -0.96 5.63 -5.48
C GLN A 565 -0.47 5.61 -4.04
N VAL A 566 0.75 5.15 -3.79
CA VAL A 566 1.33 5.12 -2.45
C VAL A 566 2.50 6.10 -2.39
N ARG A 567 2.47 7.05 -1.45
CA ARG A 567 3.47 8.12 -1.33
C ARG A 567 4.05 8.13 0.08
N ALA A 568 5.33 8.48 0.19
CA ALA A 568 5.93 8.68 1.50
C ALA A 568 5.34 9.93 2.16
N THR A 569 4.97 9.83 3.43
CA THR A 569 4.52 11.00 4.21
C THR A 569 5.70 11.92 4.47
N GLY A 570 5.50 13.24 4.52
CA GLY A 570 6.53 14.19 4.99
C GLY A 570 7.81 14.27 4.13
N ASP A 571 7.74 13.88 2.85
CA ASP A 571 8.90 13.86 1.94
C ASP A 571 10.04 12.94 2.45
N HIS A 572 9.69 11.84 3.13
CA HIS A 572 10.66 10.82 3.57
C HIS A 572 11.32 10.10 2.39
N ARG A 573 10.63 10.02 1.25
CA ARG A 573 11.15 9.51 -0.02
C ARG A 573 10.64 10.39 -1.16
N PRO A 574 11.48 10.71 -2.16
CA PRO A 574 11.07 11.55 -3.29
C PRO A 574 10.16 10.81 -4.29
N PHE A 575 10.13 9.48 -4.26
CA PHE A 575 9.39 8.65 -5.19
C PHE A 575 8.24 7.89 -4.52
N PRO A 576 7.09 7.71 -5.21
CA PRO A 576 6.03 6.80 -4.79
C PRO A 576 6.54 5.37 -4.59
N LEU A 577 5.91 4.63 -3.66
CA LEU A 577 6.18 3.21 -3.47
C LEU A 577 5.53 2.43 -4.63
N PRO A 578 6.30 1.68 -5.42
CA PRO A 578 5.73 0.83 -6.47
C PRO A 578 5.08 -0.40 -5.83
N LEU A 579 3.85 -0.66 -6.25
CA LEU A 579 3.11 -1.88 -5.97
C LEU A 579 3.51 -2.97 -6.96
N ALA A 580 3.45 -4.21 -6.51
CA ALA A 580 3.68 -5.42 -7.31
C ALA A 580 2.45 -5.77 -8.17
N ILE A 581 1.90 -4.79 -8.88
CA ILE A 581 0.81 -4.94 -9.84
C ILE A 581 1.19 -4.24 -11.15
N ARG A 582 0.59 -4.64 -12.28
CA ARG A 582 0.90 -4.07 -13.60
C ARG A 582 0.28 -2.67 -13.77
N GLY A 583 0.83 -1.90 -14.71
CA GLY A 583 0.20 -0.65 -15.17
C GLY A 583 0.55 0.60 -14.37
N MET A 584 1.73 0.64 -13.74
CA MET A 584 2.23 1.86 -13.09
C MET A 584 2.36 3.00 -14.10
N ARG A 585 1.76 4.15 -13.77
CA ARG A 585 1.87 5.41 -14.51
C ARG A 585 3.14 6.14 -14.11
N TYR A 586 3.45 7.18 -14.88
CA TYR A 586 4.63 8.00 -14.68
C TYR A 586 4.73 8.66 -13.31
N ASP A 587 3.60 9.06 -12.75
CA ASP A 587 3.52 9.63 -11.41
C ASP A 587 3.48 8.56 -10.31
N GLY A 588 3.67 7.28 -10.63
CA GLY A 588 3.62 6.16 -9.69
C GLY A 588 2.21 5.71 -9.29
N SER A 589 1.16 6.23 -9.94
CA SER A 589 -0.22 5.76 -9.73
C SER A 589 -0.58 4.58 -10.64
N TYR A 590 -1.55 3.76 -10.23
CA TYR A 590 -2.03 2.59 -10.96
C TYR A 590 -3.50 2.78 -11.30
N ALA A 591 -3.84 2.66 -12.60
CA ALA A 591 -5.24 2.69 -13.02
C ALA A 591 -5.91 1.35 -12.70
N LEU A 592 -7.02 1.37 -11.96
CA LEU A 592 -7.74 0.17 -11.56
C LEU A 592 -8.92 -0.12 -12.48
N GLY A 593 -9.63 0.93 -12.90
CA GLY A 593 -10.78 0.83 -13.80
C GLY A 593 -11.60 2.12 -13.80
N THR A 594 -12.85 2.06 -14.25
CA THR A 594 -13.71 3.25 -14.37
C THR A 594 -14.92 3.18 -13.46
N VAL A 595 -15.32 4.35 -12.94
CA VAL A 595 -16.54 4.54 -12.15
C VAL A 595 -17.33 5.73 -12.68
N GLN A 596 -18.64 5.73 -12.47
CA GLN A 596 -19.51 6.86 -12.84
C GLN A 596 -19.75 7.78 -11.65
N VAL A 597 -19.52 9.08 -11.81
CA VAL A 597 -19.96 10.10 -10.84
C VAL A 597 -21.24 10.74 -11.36
N VAL A 598 -22.23 10.90 -10.49
CA VAL A 598 -23.51 11.57 -10.80
C VAL A 598 -23.87 12.66 -9.81
N PRO A 599 -24.72 13.63 -10.19
CA PRO A 599 -25.16 14.70 -9.30
C PRO A 599 -25.96 14.15 -8.11
N SER A 600 -25.72 14.64 -6.90
CA SER A 600 -26.72 14.48 -5.83
C SER A 600 -27.96 15.31 -6.17
N GLY A 601 -29.13 14.67 -6.31
CA GLY A 601 -30.41 15.37 -6.48
C GLY A 601 -31.18 15.13 -7.77
N GLN A 602 -30.81 14.15 -8.60
CA GLN A 602 -31.65 13.78 -9.76
C GLN A 602 -33.01 13.21 -9.30
N PRO A 603 -34.14 13.70 -9.85
CA PRO A 603 -35.45 13.15 -9.55
C PRO A 603 -35.56 11.67 -9.91
N ILE A 604 -36.17 10.89 -9.02
CA ILE A 604 -36.51 9.49 -9.24
C ILE A 604 -37.93 9.42 -9.81
N TYR A 605 -38.10 8.77 -10.95
CA TYR A 605 -39.40 8.58 -11.59
C TYR A 605 -39.96 7.18 -11.26
N ARG A 606 -41.25 7.10 -10.94
CA ARG A 606 -41.99 5.85 -10.69
C ARG A 606 -43.23 5.81 -11.57
N THR A 607 -43.38 4.79 -12.39
CA THR A 607 -44.63 4.48 -13.09
C THR A 607 -45.58 3.75 -12.14
N PRO A 608 -46.91 3.85 -12.32
CA PRO A 608 -47.86 3.12 -11.49
C PRO A 608 -47.64 1.60 -11.61
N SER A 609 -47.75 0.90 -10.49
CA SER A 609 -47.83 -0.56 -10.44
C SER A 609 -49.26 -1.06 -10.64
N GLY A 610 -50.25 -0.19 -10.48
CA GLY A 610 -51.60 -0.38 -11.01
C GLY A 610 -52.35 0.93 -11.25
N ASP A 611 -53.20 0.98 -12.28
CA ASP A 611 -54.20 2.03 -12.43
C ASP A 611 -55.55 1.54 -12.99
N GLY A 612 -56.58 2.36 -12.84
CA GLY A 612 -57.90 2.05 -13.36
C GLY A 612 -58.93 3.09 -12.96
N TYR A 613 -60.07 3.10 -13.63
CA TYR A 613 -61.20 3.93 -13.22
C TYR A 613 -62.43 3.10 -12.87
N ILE A 614 -63.32 3.70 -12.10
CA ILE A 614 -64.59 3.09 -11.70
C ILE A 614 -65.75 3.97 -12.14
N ARG A 615 -66.93 3.37 -12.29
CA ARG A 615 -68.16 4.07 -12.66
C ARG A 615 -69.33 3.61 -11.79
N GLY A 616 -70.08 4.55 -11.24
CA GLY A 616 -71.22 4.25 -10.39
C GLY A 616 -72.49 3.84 -11.14
N GLY A 617 -73.56 3.61 -10.37
CA GLY A 617 -74.88 3.27 -10.88
C GLY A 617 -74.97 1.88 -11.51
N SER A 618 -75.66 1.77 -12.64
CA SER A 618 -75.85 0.51 -13.38
C SER A 618 -74.55 -0.17 -13.82
N PHE A 619 -73.42 0.56 -13.80
CA PHE A 619 -72.09 0.07 -14.16
C PHE A 619 -71.24 -0.31 -12.94
N ALA A 620 -71.80 -0.28 -11.72
CA ALA A 620 -71.04 -0.37 -10.49
C ALA A 620 -70.26 -1.69 -10.28
N GLY A 621 -70.69 -2.77 -10.94
CA GLY A 621 -70.00 -4.06 -10.95
C GLY A 621 -69.01 -4.27 -12.11
N GLN A 622 -68.87 -3.31 -13.03
CA GLN A 622 -67.94 -3.44 -14.16
C GLN A 622 -66.52 -3.03 -13.77
N ASN A 623 -65.54 -3.74 -14.32
CA ASN A 623 -64.12 -3.47 -14.15
C ASN A 623 -63.57 -2.72 -15.37
N TYR A 624 -62.77 -1.68 -15.13
CA TYR A 624 -62.10 -0.91 -16.18
C TYR A 624 -60.59 -0.79 -15.92
N GLY A 625 -59.99 -1.78 -15.26
CA GLY A 625 -58.58 -1.75 -14.86
C GLY A 625 -57.57 -1.84 -16.02
N SER A 626 -58.02 -2.08 -17.24
CA SER A 626 -57.16 -2.11 -18.44
C SER A 626 -57.53 -1.03 -19.46
N ALA A 627 -58.28 -0.01 -19.04
CA ALA A 627 -58.79 1.01 -19.94
C ALA A 627 -57.79 2.14 -20.16
N ASN A 628 -57.53 2.48 -21.43
CA ASN A 628 -56.87 3.72 -21.84
C ASN A 628 -57.83 4.49 -22.76
N PRO A 629 -58.26 5.72 -22.42
CA PRO A 629 -57.84 6.53 -21.28
C PRO A 629 -58.56 6.18 -19.95
N LEU A 630 -58.03 6.70 -18.84
CA LEU A 630 -58.74 6.77 -17.56
C LEU A 630 -59.76 7.91 -17.61
N PHE A 631 -60.99 7.63 -17.19
CA PHE A 631 -62.07 8.61 -17.21
C PHE A 631 -62.38 9.15 -15.82
N LEU A 632 -62.55 10.47 -15.75
CA LEU A 632 -62.98 11.20 -14.57
C LEU A 632 -64.24 12.00 -14.88
N LYS A 633 -65.24 11.94 -13.99
CA LYS A 633 -66.47 12.71 -14.12
C LYS A 633 -67.11 13.00 -12.77
N GLY A 634 -67.27 14.28 -12.45
CA GLY A 634 -68.09 14.76 -11.34
C GLY A 634 -69.57 14.77 -11.73
N ALA A 635 -70.45 14.40 -10.78
CA ALA A 635 -71.90 14.47 -10.96
C ALA A 635 -72.61 14.49 -9.59
N GLU A 636 -73.86 14.93 -9.55
CA GLU A 636 -74.69 14.86 -8.35
C GLU A 636 -75.11 13.42 -8.04
N GLU A 637 -75.52 12.67 -9.07
CA GLU A 637 -75.91 11.26 -8.97
C GLU A 637 -74.73 10.32 -9.26
N ASP A 638 -74.63 9.25 -8.46
CA ASP A 638 -73.60 8.21 -8.61
C ASP A 638 -73.62 7.53 -10.00
N GLU A 639 -74.78 7.47 -10.67
CA GLU A 639 -74.96 6.89 -12.01
C GLU A 639 -74.01 7.49 -13.07
N TYR A 640 -73.59 8.74 -12.85
CA TYR A 640 -72.75 9.46 -13.79
C TYR A 640 -71.33 9.69 -13.30
N ARG A 641 -71.01 9.35 -12.05
CA ARG A 641 -69.69 9.57 -11.47
C ARG A 641 -68.65 8.60 -12.00
N ARG A 642 -67.46 9.12 -12.27
CA ARG A 642 -66.26 8.34 -12.57
C ARG A 642 -65.07 8.85 -11.77
N GLN A 643 -64.29 7.93 -11.22
CA GLN A 643 -63.13 8.19 -10.37
C GLN A 643 -61.98 7.29 -10.81
N ALA A 644 -60.75 7.80 -10.81
CA ALA A 644 -59.57 7.02 -11.15
C ALA A 644 -58.75 6.69 -9.89
N TYR A 645 -58.09 5.55 -9.88
CA TYR A 645 -57.21 5.09 -8.81
C TYR A 645 -55.84 4.76 -9.40
N LEU A 646 -54.79 5.15 -8.68
CA LEU A 646 -53.39 4.94 -9.07
C LEU A 646 -52.65 4.33 -7.88
N LEU A 647 -51.83 3.31 -8.11
CA LEU A 647 -50.99 2.64 -7.12
C LEU A 647 -49.54 2.71 -7.55
N PHE A 648 -48.63 3.05 -6.63
CA PHE A 648 -47.19 3.11 -6.88
C PHE A 648 -46.41 2.33 -5.81
N ASP A 649 -45.44 1.54 -6.25
CA ASP A 649 -44.40 0.98 -5.39
C ASP A 649 -43.27 2.00 -5.17
N LEU A 650 -43.01 2.36 -3.92
CA LEU A 650 -41.94 3.30 -3.53
C LEU A 650 -40.62 2.59 -3.22
N VAL A 651 -40.60 1.27 -3.10
CA VAL A 651 -39.37 0.49 -2.87
C VAL A 651 -38.76 0.04 -4.21
N PRO A 652 -37.42 0.08 -4.40
CA PRO A 652 -36.40 0.52 -3.45
C PRO A 652 -35.97 1.96 -3.70
N VAL A 653 -36.72 2.96 -3.21
CA VAL A 653 -36.19 4.33 -3.13
C VAL A 653 -35.03 4.43 -2.12
N ASN A 654 -34.81 3.42 -1.25
CA ASN A 654 -33.70 3.32 -0.28
C ASN A 654 -33.49 4.62 0.53
N ARG A 655 -34.58 5.31 0.86
CA ARG A 655 -34.60 6.55 1.65
C ARG A 655 -35.84 6.58 2.53
N THR A 656 -35.72 7.23 3.68
CA THR A 656 -36.81 7.43 4.65
C THR A 656 -37.67 8.65 4.33
N SER A 657 -37.20 9.56 3.47
CA SER A 657 -37.94 10.73 3.01
C SER A 657 -37.37 11.30 1.70
N VAL A 658 -38.12 12.19 1.06
CA VAL A 658 -37.79 12.98 -0.13
C VAL A 658 -38.10 14.46 0.13
N SER A 659 -37.38 15.38 -0.53
CA SER A 659 -37.61 16.82 -0.41
C SER A 659 -38.84 17.31 -1.17
N GLU A 660 -39.20 16.64 -2.26
CA GLU A 660 -40.41 16.90 -3.05
C GLU A 660 -40.93 15.59 -3.68
N ALA A 661 -42.24 15.43 -3.75
CA ALA A 661 -42.89 14.41 -4.58
C ALA A 661 -44.06 15.02 -5.37
N LYS A 662 -44.07 14.82 -6.69
CA LYS A 662 -45.13 15.29 -7.59
C LYS A 662 -45.77 14.12 -8.34
N LEU A 663 -47.09 14.01 -8.26
CA LEU A 663 -47.87 13.16 -9.15
C LEU A 663 -48.07 13.91 -10.47
N ARG A 664 -47.50 13.38 -11.56
CA ARG A 664 -47.61 13.89 -12.92
C ARG A 664 -48.63 13.06 -13.70
N LEU A 665 -49.68 13.70 -14.19
CA LEU A 665 -50.71 13.10 -15.05
C LEU A 665 -50.76 13.85 -16.39
N TYR A 666 -51.08 13.15 -17.48
CA TYR A 666 -51.28 13.79 -18.78
C TYR A 666 -52.77 13.77 -19.14
N VAL A 667 -53.40 14.95 -19.21
CA VAL A 667 -54.77 15.12 -19.70
C VAL A 667 -54.76 14.97 -21.21
N THR A 668 -55.48 13.98 -21.74
CA THR A 668 -55.59 13.73 -23.18
C THR A 668 -56.73 14.52 -23.80
N ASP A 669 -57.85 14.69 -23.09
CA ASP A 669 -59.01 15.45 -23.56
C ASP A 669 -59.88 15.94 -22.39
N ILE A 670 -60.66 16.99 -22.64
CA ILE A 670 -61.72 17.49 -21.75
C ILE A 670 -63.00 17.55 -22.57
N GLU A 671 -63.70 16.43 -22.62
CA GLU A 671 -64.90 16.28 -23.44
C GLU A 671 -66.04 17.13 -22.85
N GLY A 672 -66.67 17.93 -23.74
CA GLY A 672 -67.64 18.97 -23.39
C GLY A 672 -67.03 20.35 -23.14
N GLY A 673 -65.71 20.53 -23.24
CA GLY A 673 -64.98 21.81 -23.13
C GLY A 673 -65.02 22.48 -21.75
N GLY A 674 -64.26 23.57 -21.58
CA GLY A 674 -64.17 24.32 -20.32
C GLY A 674 -63.13 23.75 -19.34
N SER A 675 -63.35 23.92 -18.04
CA SER A 675 -62.44 23.45 -16.98
C SER A 675 -63.10 22.56 -15.95
N ALA A 676 -62.37 21.57 -15.41
CA ALA A 676 -62.80 20.71 -14.31
C ALA A 676 -61.85 20.82 -13.11
N ARG A 677 -62.38 20.65 -11.89
CA ARG A 677 -61.58 20.72 -10.65
C ARG A 677 -61.19 19.32 -10.21
N MET A 678 -59.93 18.98 -10.45
CA MET A 678 -59.37 17.68 -10.07
C MET A 678 -58.81 17.73 -8.65
N GLU A 679 -59.23 16.81 -7.80
CA GLU A 679 -58.67 16.55 -6.48
C GLU A 679 -57.98 15.19 -6.43
N VAL A 680 -56.84 15.13 -5.75
CA VAL A 680 -56.15 13.87 -5.41
C VAL A 680 -56.34 13.61 -3.93
N LYS A 681 -56.92 12.46 -3.61
CA LYS A 681 -57.20 12.01 -2.24
C LYS A 681 -56.39 10.78 -1.88
N ARG A 682 -56.14 10.63 -0.57
CA ARG A 682 -55.55 9.42 0.02
C ARG A 682 -56.46 8.24 -0.18
N VAL A 683 -55.91 7.09 -0.51
CA VAL A 683 -56.60 5.82 -0.45
C VAL A 683 -56.08 5.03 0.75
N ASP A 684 -56.99 4.58 1.62
CA ASP A 684 -56.60 3.97 2.91
C ASP A 684 -56.03 2.55 2.75
N SER A 685 -56.42 1.86 1.68
CA SER A 685 -55.93 0.51 1.35
C SER A 685 -55.21 0.52 0.00
N ASP A 686 -54.01 -0.04 -0.01
CA ASP A 686 -53.16 -0.26 -1.17
C ASP A 686 -53.08 -1.74 -1.58
N THR A 687 -54.03 -2.56 -1.10
CA THR A 687 -54.11 -4.01 -1.37
C THR A 687 -54.98 -4.35 -2.58
N TRP A 688 -55.52 -3.36 -3.28
CA TRP A 688 -56.37 -3.57 -4.46
C TRP A 688 -55.54 -3.93 -5.70
N SER A 689 -56.19 -4.56 -6.68
CA SER A 689 -55.62 -4.86 -7.99
C SER A 689 -56.47 -4.26 -9.11
N GLU A 690 -55.86 -3.98 -10.26
CA GLU A 690 -56.57 -3.46 -11.45
C GLU A 690 -57.77 -4.34 -11.81
N SER A 691 -57.63 -5.68 -11.71
CA SER A 691 -58.68 -6.66 -12.03
C SER A 691 -59.83 -6.76 -11.02
N SER A 692 -59.63 -6.27 -9.79
CA SER A 692 -60.65 -6.28 -8.73
C SER A 692 -61.31 -4.92 -8.52
N LEU A 693 -60.80 -3.88 -9.17
CA LEU A 693 -61.29 -2.52 -8.99
C LEU A 693 -62.64 -2.32 -9.71
N THR A 694 -63.71 -2.23 -8.95
CA THR A 694 -65.07 -1.87 -9.40
C THR A 694 -65.62 -0.79 -8.48
N TRP A 695 -66.72 -0.13 -8.86
CA TRP A 695 -67.35 0.85 -7.94
C TRP A 695 -67.73 0.19 -6.61
N ASN A 696 -68.27 -1.03 -6.65
CA ASN A 696 -68.72 -1.75 -5.45
C ASN A 696 -67.56 -2.23 -4.56
N GLN A 697 -66.37 -2.44 -5.11
CA GLN A 697 -65.20 -2.99 -4.40
C GLN A 697 -64.08 -1.96 -4.20
N ARG A 698 -64.33 -0.70 -4.54
CA ARG A 698 -63.31 0.36 -4.48
C ARG A 698 -62.80 0.56 -3.05
N PRO A 699 -61.50 0.82 -2.87
CA PRO A 699 -60.97 1.30 -1.60
C PRO A 699 -61.62 2.63 -1.17
N THR A 700 -61.77 2.81 0.14
CA THR A 700 -62.17 4.10 0.73
C THR A 700 -61.06 5.13 0.56
N TYR A 701 -61.44 6.39 0.37
CA TYR A 701 -60.51 7.51 0.35
C TYR A 701 -60.85 8.54 1.42
N GLY A 702 -59.81 9.19 1.94
CA GLY A 702 -59.89 10.15 3.04
C GLY A 702 -59.68 11.60 2.60
N ALA A 703 -58.76 12.30 3.28
CA ALA A 703 -58.47 13.71 3.06
C ALA A 703 -57.97 14.03 1.64
N THR A 704 -58.22 15.26 1.17
CA THR A 704 -57.64 15.81 -0.07
C THR A 704 -56.20 16.23 0.18
N PHE A 705 -55.28 15.79 -0.69
CA PHE A 705 -53.86 16.14 -0.62
C PHE A 705 -53.50 17.34 -1.49
N GLY A 706 -54.09 17.38 -2.68
CA GLY A 706 -53.84 18.42 -3.65
C GLY A 706 -55.01 18.55 -4.60
N SER A 707 -55.13 19.74 -5.18
CA SER A 707 -56.14 19.99 -6.19
C SER A 707 -55.56 20.87 -7.28
N THR A 708 -56.06 20.72 -8.49
CA THR A 708 -55.73 21.60 -9.61
C THR A 708 -56.94 21.76 -10.52
N THR A 709 -56.95 22.82 -11.32
CA THR A 709 -57.97 23.04 -12.35
C THR A 709 -57.38 22.67 -13.70
N VAL A 710 -58.01 21.72 -14.40
CA VAL A 710 -57.63 21.31 -15.76
C VAL A 710 -58.52 22.03 -16.76
N GLY A 711 -57.95 22.77 -17.71
CA GLY A 711 -58.69 23.55 -18.71
C GLY A 711 -58.35 23.25 -20.17
N GLN A 712 -57.29 22.46 -20.41
CA GLN A 712 -56.86 22.02 -21.74
C GLN A 712 -56.00 20.75 -21.62
N PRO A 713 -55.83 19.97 -22.70
CA PRO A 713 -54.90 18.84 -22.72
C PRO A 713 -53.45 19.24 -22.37
N GLY A 714 -52.74 18.36 -21.68
CA GLY A 714 -51.35 18.59 -21.25
C GLY A 714 -51.00 17.97 -19.90
N PHE A 715 -49.73 18.15 -19.49
CA PHE A 715 -49.26 17.69 -18.18
C PHE A 715 -49.81 18.54 -17.04
N VAL A 716 -50.23 17.87 -15.98
CA VAL A 716 -50.52 18.46 -14.68
C VAL A 716 -49.71 17.81 -13.59
N TYR A 717 -49.33 18.61 -12.60
CA TYR A 717 -48.50 18.20 -11.46
C TYR A 717 -49.25 18.51 -10.18
N ILE A 718 -49.34 17.53 -9.30
CA ILE A 718 -49.96 17.66 -7.99
C ILE A 718 -48.91 17.31 -6.94
N ASP A 719 -48.70 18.21 -5.97
CA ASP A 719 -47.81 17.95 -4.84
C ASP A 719 -48.41 16.85 -3.94
N VAL A 720 -47.63 15.79 -3.73
CA VAL A 720 -47.97 14.63 -2.89
C VAL A 720 -46.83 14.32 -1.90
N THR A 721 -45.94 15.28 -1.65
CA THR A 721 -44.71 15.13 -0.84
C THR A 721 -45.00 14.55 0.54
N ALA A 722 -45.99 15.09 1.25
CA ALA A 722 -46.33 14.67 2.61
C ALA A 722 -46.75 13.19 2.68
N GLU A 723 -47.57 12.73 1.73
CA GLU A 723 -48.06 11.34 1.72
C GLU A 723 -46.97 10.36 1.30
N VAL A 724 -46.17 10.71 0.29
CA VAL A 724 -45.05 9.86 -0.11
C VAL A 724 -44.07 9.68 1.05
N ASN A 725 -43.77 10.74 1.80
CA ASN A 725 -42.93 10.63 3.00
C ASN A 725 -43.57 9.78 4.11
N ALA A 726 -44.89 9.92 4.33
CA ALA A 726 -45.61 9.09 5.30
C ALA A 726 -45.57 7.59 4.91
N GLN A 727 -45.72 7.27 3.63
CA GLN A 727 -45.72 5.90 3.14
C GLN A 727 -44.31 5.30 2.99
N LEU A 728 -43.29 6.11 2.70
CA LEU A 728 -41.87 5.70 2.77
C LEU A 728 -41.47 5.28 4.19
N ALA A 729 -42.05 5.89 5.22
CA ALA A 729 -41.89 5.47 6.61
C ALA A 729 -42.75 4.24 6.97
N GLY A 730 -43.72 3.88 6.14
CA GLY A 730 -44.64 2.76 6.30
C GLY A 730 -44.22 1.54 5.46
N ASN A 731 -45.17 1.01 4.69
CA ASN A 731 -44.99 -0.20 3.89
C ASN A 731 -44.34 0.04 2.51
N GLY A 732 -44.02 1.29 2.17
CA GLY A 732 -43.37 1.63 0.91
C GLY A 732 -44.29 1.53 -0.32
N ARG A 733 -45.60 1.68 -0.14
CA ARG A 733 -46.61 1.76 -1.22
C ARG A 733 -47.52 2.96 -1.02
N VAL A 734 -47.98 3.55 -2.11
CA VAL A 734 -48.92 4.69 -2.04
C VAL A 734 -50.01 4.56 -3.09
N ALA A 735 -51.25 4.75 -2.66
CA ALA A 735 -52.43 4.74 -3.51
C ALA A 735 -53.14 6.09 -3.49
N PHE A 736 -53.55 6.55 -4.67
CA PHE A 736 -54.23 7.82 -4.88
C PHE A 736 -55.58 7.59 -5.56
N ALA A 737 -56.61 8.31 -5.09
CA ALA A 737 -57.87 8.46 -5.81
C ALA A 737 -57.88 9.84 -6.46
N VAL A 738 -58.23 9.89 -7.74
CA VAL A 738 -58.37 11.13 -8.52
C VAL A 738 -59.85 11.34 -8.79
N LEU A 739 -60.36 12.50 -8.40
CA LEU A 739 -61.78 12.84 -8.44
C LEU A 739 -61.98 14.20 -9.08
N ASP A 740 -63.11 14.37 -9.77
CA ASP A 740 -63.63 15.70 -10.11
C ASP A 740 -64.64 16.11 -9.04
N THR A 741 -64.35 17.24 -8.39
CA THR A 741 -65.14 17.79 -7.27
C THR A 741 -65.77 19.14 -7.61
N GLY A 742 -65.75 19.55 -8.89
CA GLY A 742 -66.43 20.76 -9.33
C GLY A 742 -67.93 20.70 -9.04
N THR A 743 -68.50 21.76 -8.49
CA THR A 743 -69.95 21.89 -8.32
C THR A 743 -70.61 22.12 -9.68
N GLY A 744 -71.49 21.22 -10.13
CA GLY A 744 -72.48 21.49 -11.17
C GLY A 744 -72.05 21.31 -12.63
N VAL A 745 -71.02 20.51 -12.97
CA VAL A 745 -70.63 20.30 -14.38
C VAL A 745 -70.39 18.83 -14.76
N ASN A 746 -71.11 18.36 -15.78
CA ASN A 746 -71.00 17.05 -16.44
C ASN A 746 -69.77 16.95 -17.37
N LYS A 747 -68.55 17.21 -16.87
CA LYS A 747 -67.33 17.16 -17.70
C LYS A 747 -66.68 15.79 -17.66
N PHE A 748 -66.12 15.38 -18.79
CA PHE A 748 -65.38 14.15 -18.95
C PHE A 748 -63.91 14.49 -19.13
N VAL A 749 -63.13 14.35 -18.07
CA VAL A 749 -61.67 14.49 -18.17
C VAL A 749 -61.08 13.13 -18.47
N GLN A 750 -60.25 13.07 -19.49
CA GLN A 750 -59.55 11.86 -19.92
C GLN A 750 -58.06 12.01 -19.61
N PHE A 751 -57.46 10.99 -19.02
CA PHE A 751 -56.02 10.93 -18.76
C PHE A 751 -55.43 9.68 -19.39
N ALA A 752 -54.19 9.77 -19.86
CA ALA A 752 -53.44 8.59 -20.25
C ALA A 752 -53.32 7.63 -19.07
N SER A 753 -53.53 6.34 -19.32
CA SER A 753 -53.32 5.27 -18.33
C SER A 753 -51.93 4.65 -18.46
N ARG A 754 -51.60 3.69 -17.60
CA ARG A 754 -50.39 2.86 -17.69
C ARG A 754 -50.33 2.05 -18.98
N GLU A 755 -51.49 1.72 -19.57
CA GLU A 755 -51.62 1.02 -20.86
C GLU A 755 -51.31 1.91 -22.07
N GLU A 756 -51.02 3.20 -21.88
CA GLU A 756 -50.63 4.10 -22.97
C GLU A 756 -49.35 3.60 -23.67
N THR A 757 -49.47 3.22 -24.94
CA THR A 757 -48.38 2.62 -25.73
C THR A 757 -47.86 3.54 -26.84
N ALA A 758 -48.67 4.48 -27.33
CA ALA A 758 -48.29 5.38 -28.42
C ALA A 758 -47.31 6.46 -27.94
N ASN A 759 -47.44 6.92 -26.69
CA ASN A 759 -46.46 7.81 -26.06
C ASN A 759 -46.28 7.49 -24.57
N PRO A 760 -45.33 6.62 -24.20
CA PRO A 760 -45.08 6.22 -22.82
C PRO A 760 -44.78 7.36 -21.86
N ASP A 761 -44.29 8.52 -22.33
CA ASP A 761 -44.02 9.68 -21.47
C ASP A 761 -45.30 10.32 -20.92
N ARG A 762 -46.45 10.03 -21.52
CA ARG A 762 -47.77 10.49 -21.05
C ARG A 762 -48.32 9.67 -19.90
N ARG A 763 -47.76 8.49 -19.62
CA ARG A 763 -48.23 7.63 -18.52
C ARG A 763 -48.18 8.37 -17.18
N PRO A 764 -49.10 8.08 -16.25
CA PRO A 764 -49.01 8.59 -14.89
C PRO A 764 -47.61 8.31 -14.32
N THR A 765 -47.02 9.31 -13.65
CA THR A 765 -45.67 9.17 -13.09
C THR A 765 -45.59 9.89 -11.76
N LEU A 766 -45.06 9.22 -10.74
CA LEU A 766 -44.68 9.86 -9.49
C LEU A 766 -43.20 10.28 -9.58
N VAL A 767 -42.95 11.58 -9.45
CA VAL A 767 -41.62 12.21 -9.56
C VAL A 767 -41.13 12.57 -8.16
N LEU A 768 -39.99 12.01 -7.74
CA LEU A 768 -39.47 12.15 -6.38
C LEU A 768 -38.11 12.87 -6.40
N THR A 769 -38.03 14.06 -5.81
CA THR A 769 -36.78 14.82 -5.67
C THR A 769 -36.12 14.45 -4.33
N PRO A 770 -34.86 13.96 -4.33
CA PRO A 770 -34.17 13.49 -3.12
C PRO A 770 -34.08 14.48 -1.97
#